data_AF-A0A2V6BT25-F1
#
_entry.id   AF-A0A2V6BT25-F1
#
_cell.length_a   1.000
_cell.length_b   1.000
_cell.length_c   1.000
_cell.angle_alpha   90.00
_cell.angle_beta   90.00
_cell.angle_gamma   90.00
#
_symmetry.space_group_name_H-M   'P 1'
#
loop_
_entity.id
_entity.type
_entity.pdbx_description
1 polymer ?
#
loop_
_entity_poly.entity_id
_entity_poly.type
_entity_poly.pdbx_seq_one_letter_code
_entity_poly.pdbx_strand_id
1 'polypeptide(L)'
;KLIGANAQAIAKGEDRQLFKEAMLRIGLDVPRSGIAHSVEDAGKVADAIGSFPLIIRPAFTLGGSGGGIAYNREELAEIAGRGLAISPVNEVLIEESLVGWKEFEMEVMRDRADNCVVVCSIENFDPMGIHTGDSITVAPVQTLTDKEFQMMRDAAFAVIREIGVETGGSNIQFAVNPENGRMVVIEMNPRVSRSSALASKATGFPIAKIAAKLAVGYTLDEIKNDITRETPASFEPTIDYCVVKVPRFTFEKFPQADPTLTTQMKSVGEAMAIGRTFKEALQKALRSLEIKRFGLIGDGNENEVDAETLRLKLALPNAERIFYIGQAFENGMSVEEIFELTKIDRWFLRNVQQIVEEDSRLRLSGETAVTAVNQTDGQARGLSAVTGETPVFHGLDEHGDIKITRRHLPHWEQEGAAYFVTFRLADSIPTTLLTEWRDELQAWLKFHPWPWDHKTAEEYERRFVDGPEKWLDRGLGECHLRNQRLAVIVRDALRHFDRERYWLDAFVVMPNHVHVLVQPKSGYSLSRILHTWKSFSAHAINKALNREGEFWMEESHDRIVRDTESLGAYREYIAQNPSAAGLEEGEFLIEAAHVLNGQEEERHPGSMSAMTAGTAVILRAKKLGFSDRQLAIAGGVPETAIRSQRIAQNVTPTYRLVDTCAAEFEAYTPYYYSTYGSENERRESGKRKIMILGGGPNRIGQGIEFDYCCVHAAFALRELGFETIMVNSNPETVSTDYDTSDKLYFEPLTLEDVLNIYDQEKPEGVVVQFGGQTPLNLADGLKAAGVPILGTQPESIEMAEDRKLFAVMLDKLGLRQTPNGSAVSMEQAVAIANRIGYPVLVRPSFVLGGRGMELVYNESDLRRYVAAAIDLGSARVPHAVSDILSGSSLEEAPQNAEPSAQDVRAARPILIDRFLEDAMEVDVDCISDGETTVIGAIMEHIEQAGIHSGDSACVIPTFSLTKTVLAEISSATKAMARELNVRGLMNVQFAVKGEDVYVLEVNPRASRTVPFVSKAIGVPLAKLAAKVMAEKTLSELGFTKEIVPKHFSVKEAVFPFLRYQGQDISLGPEMKSTGEVMGIDHDLGLAYAKSQMAAPPPLPKSGNVFVSVKDSDKTSVVSVVREFVNLGF
;
A
#
# COMPACT_ATOMS: atom_id res chain seq x y z
N LYS A 1 24.20 -13.24 -27.05
CA LYS A 1 24.66 -12.60 -25.80
C LYS A 1 23.44 -12.42 -24.92
N LEU A 2 23.52 -12.77 -23.64
CA LEU A 2 22.47 -12.48 -22.68
C LEU A 2 22.66 -11.02 -22.20
N ILE A 3 21.60 -10.21 -22.24
CA ILE A 3 21.62 -8.76 -21.96
C ILE A 3 20.94 -8.46 -20.63
N GLY A 4 21.16 -7.27 -20.05
CA GLY A 4 20.64 -6.90 -18.73
C GLY A 4 21.58 -7.33 -17.62
N ALA A 5 21.42 -8.56 -17.14
CA ALA A 5 22.31 -9.21 -16.17
C ALA A 5 22.84 -10.52 -16.75
N ASN A 6 24.16 -10.71 -16.81
CA ASN A 6 24.73 -11.93 -17.39
C ASN A 6 24.48 -13.17 -16.49
N ALA A 7 24.63 -14.38 -17.04
CA ALA A 7 24.33 -15.62 -16.31
C ALA A 7 25.18 -15.81 -15.04
N GLN A 8 26.42 -15.29 -15.01
CA GLN A 8 27.28 -15.35 -13.84
C GLN A 8 26.78 -14.41 -12.73
N ALA A 9 26.32 -13.21 -13.08
CA ALA A 9 25.72 -12.26 -12.14
C ALA A 9 24.43 -12.82 -11.54
N ILE A 10 23.57 -13.43 -12.38
CA ILE A 10 22.35 -14.09 -11.91
C ILE A 10 22.71 -15.22 -10.93
N ALA A 11 23.63 -16.13 -11.31
CA ALA A 11 24.04 -17.22 -10.43
C ALA A 11 24.63 -16.71 -9.11
N LYS A 12 25.44 -15.64 -9.14
CA LYS A 12 26.08 -15.06 -7.96
C LYS A 12 25.09 -14.33 -7.03
N GLY A 13 24.02 -13.76 -7.58
CA GLY A 13 22.95 -13.13 -6.80
C GLY A 13 21.95 -14.12 -6.21
N GLU A 14 21.62 -15.19 -6.94
CA GLU A 14 20.60 -16.18 -6.54
C GLU A 14 21.17 -17.32 -5.68
N ASP A 15 22.44 -17.70 -5.85
CA ASP A 15 23.10 -18.69 -5.00
C ASP A 15 23.55 -18.06 -3.68
N ARG A 16 22.95 -18.51 -2.57
CA ARG A 16 23.19 -17.95 -1.22
C ARG A 16 24.65 -18.05 -0.78
N GLN A 17 25.36 -19.12 -1.15
CA GLN A 17 26.75 -19.30 -0.75
C GLN A 17 27.66 -18.39 -1.56
N LEU A 18 27.46 -18.31 -2.88
CA LEU A 18 28.22 -17.39 -3.73
C LEU A 18 27.97 -15.93 -3.35
N PHE A 19 26.73 -15.58 -3.01
CA PHE A 19 26.34 -14.27 -2.52
C PHE A 19 27.05 -13.94 -1.19
N LYS A 20 26.98 -14.85 -0.21
CA LYS A 20 27.67 -14.68 1.09
C LYS A 20 29.16 -14.43 0.92
N GLU A 21 29.83 -15.27 0.13
CA GLU A 21 31.27 -15.11 -0.17
C GLU A 21 31.56 -13.78 -0.85
N ALA A 22 30.67 -13.32 -1.73
CA ALA A 22 30.79 -12.04 -2.40
C ALA A 22 30.69 -10.86 -1.42
N MET A 23 29.71 -10.88 -0.51
CA MET A 23 29.55 -9.82 0.49
C MET A 23 30.76 -9.72 1.41
N LEU A 24 31.26 -10.86 1.90
CA LEU A 24 32.44 -10.93 2.74
C LEU A 24 33.70 -10.41 2.03
N ARG A 25 33.85 -10.66 0.72
CA ARG A 25 34.98 -10.13 -0.07
C ARG A 25 34.99 -8.60 -0.13
N ILE A 26 33.83 -7.96 -0.18
CA ILE A 26 33.71 -6.50 -0.21
C ILE A 26 33.55 -5.88 1.19
N GLY A 27 33.75 -6.68 2.25
CA GLY A 27 33.72 -6.21 3.63
C GLY A 27 32.33 -5.91 4.19
N LEU A 28 31.26 -6.38 3.54
CA LEU A 28 29.90 -6.24 4.04
C LEU A 28 29.52 -7.41 4.95
N ASP A 29 28.82 -7.10 6.03
CA ASP A 29 28.34 -8.09 6.99
C ASP A 29 27.08 -8.79 6.46
N VAL A 30 26.90 -10.04 6.86
CA VAL A 30 25.83 -10.94 6.46
C VAL A 30 25.43 -11.78 7.67
N PRO A 31 24.21 -12.36 7.71
CA PRO A 31 23.82 -13.25 8.78
C PRO A 31 24.88 -14.35 9.01
N ARG A 32 25.35 -14.48 10.25
CA ARG A 32 26.24 -15.57 10.65
C ARG A 32 25.54 -16.90 10.40
N SER A 33 26.21 -17.78 9.68
CA SER A 33 25.62 -19.07 9.28
C SER A 33 26.63 -20.19 9.17
N GLY A 34 26.17 -21.41 9.35
CA GLY A 34 26.94 -22.63 9.17
C GLY A 34 26.08 -23.81 8.74
N ILE A 35 26.71 -24.76 8.05
CA ILE A 35 26.07 -26.00 7.60
C ILE A 35 26.30 -27.08 8.66
N ALA A 36 25.27 -27.86 8.95
CA ALA A 36 25.34 -29.02 9.82
C ALA A 36 24.81 -30.27 9.12
N HIS A 37 25.50 -31.39 9.32
CA HIS A 37 25.12 -32.73 8.83
C HIS A 37 24.70 -33.69 9.96
N SER A 38 24.76 -33.21 11.20
CA SER A 38 24.36 -33.92 12.40
C SER A 38 23.85 -32.94 13.47
N VAL A 39 23.10 -33.44 14.44
CA VAL A 39 22.63 -32.62 15.58
C VAL A 39 23.81 -32.10 16.43
N GLU A 40 24.91 -32.86 16.49
CA GLU A 40 26.13 -32.42 17.17
C GLU A 40 26.78 -31.24 16.42
N ASP A 41 26.88 -31.33 15.10
CA ASP A 41 27.39 -30.23 14.27
C ASP A 41 26.48 -29.00 14.36
N ALA A 42 25.16 -29.21 14.46
CA ALA A 42 24.21 -28.13 14.70
C ALA A 42 24.51 -27.39 16.02
N GLY A 43 24.85 -28.14 17.07
CA GLY A 43 25.32 -27.57 18.35
C GLY A 43 26.60 -26.75 18.20
N LYS A 44 27.58 -27.23 17.42
CA LYS A 44 28.84 -26.50 17.15
C LYS A 44 28.60 -25.21 16.37
N VAL A 45 27.71 -25.24 15.38
CA VAL A 45 27.33 -24.04 14.61
C VAL A 45 26.62 -23.03 15.52
N ALA A 46 25.71 -23.49 16.38
CA ALA A 46 25.05 -22.64 17.36
C ALA A 46 26.04 -22.00 18.35
N ASP A 47 27.04 -22.76 18.82
CA ASP A 47 28.11 -22.24 19.69
C ASP A 47 28.96 -21.17 18.97
N ALA A 48 29.24 -21.37 17.68
CA ALA A 48 29.97 -20.42 16.87
C ALA A 48 29.19 -19.13 16.60
N ILE A 49 27.86 -19.24 16.41
CA ILE A 49 26.97 -18.07 16.27
C ILE A 49 26.88 -17.32 17.61
N GLY A 50 26.71 -18.05 18.71
CA GLY A 50 26.80 -17.55 20.08
C GLY A 50 25.52 -16.90 20.61
N SER A 51 24.40 -16.97 19.88
CA SER A 51 23.11 -16.38 20.27
C SER A 51 21.93 -17.24 19.81
N PHE A 52 20.79 -17.06 20.48
CA PHE A 52 19.48 -17.57 20.08
C PHE A 52 18.50 -16.38 19.98
N PRO A 53 17.42 -16.47 19.18
CA PRO A 53 17.02 -17.62 18.37
C PRO A 53 17.90 -17.89 17.13
N LEU A 54 17.80 -19.09 16.57
CA LEU A 54 18.48 -19.54 15.35
C LEU A 54 17.46 -19.98 14.30
N ILE A 55 17.70 -19.66 13.04
CA ILE A 55 16.89 -20.11 11.89
C ILE A 55 17.53 -21.39 11.34
N ILE A 56 16.73 -22.44 11.17
CA ILE A 56 17.18 -23.75 10.66
C ILE A 56 16.45 -24.04 9.36
N ARG A 57 17.20 -24.30 8.28
CA ARG A 57 16.66 -24.60 6.95
C ARG A 57 17.25 -25.88 6.39
N PRO A 58 16.46 -26.92 6.15
CA PRO A 58 16.96 -28.14 5.53
C PRO A 58 17.28 -27.92 4.05
N ALA A 59 18.36 -28.55 3.58
CA ALA A 59 18.72 -28.48 2.18
C ALA A 59 17.74 -29.31 1.34
N PHE A 60 17.41 -28.80 0.15
CA PHE A 60 16.53 -29.44 -0.85
C PHE A 60 15.11 -29.80 -0.34
N THR A 61 14.58 -29.06 0.64
CA THR A 61 13.18 -29.15 1.03
C THR A 61 12.38 -27.94 0.53
N LEU A 62 11.08 -28.12 0.28
CA LEU A 62 10.21 -27.06 -0.22
C LEU A 62 9.41 -26.43 0.94
N GLY A 63 9.14 -25.13 0.82
CA GLY A 63 8.24 -24.41 1.75
C GLY A 63 8.67 -24.44 3.21
N GLY A 64 9.99 -24.47 3.49
CA GLY A 64 10.50 -24.54 4.86
C GLY A 64 10.25 -25.88 5.57
N SER A 65 9.82 -26.92 4.85
CA SER A 65 9.54 -28.24 5.41
C SER A 65 10.76 -28.79 6.16
N GLY A 66 10.54 -29.15 7.43
CA GLY A 66 11.59 -29.63 8.33
C GLY A 66 12.45 -28.54 8.98
N GLY A 67 12.28 -27.27 8.58
CA GLY A 67 12.95 -26.12 9.20
C GLY A 67 12.18 -25.52 10.37
N GLY A 68 12.67 -24.39 10.87
CA GLY A 68 12.03 -23.66 11.96
C GLY A 68 12.95 -22.66 12.64
N ILE A 69 12.43 -21.99 13.67
CA ILE A 69 13.20 -21.12 14.56
C ILE A 69 13.40 -21.89 15.87
N ALA A 70 14.65 -22.07 16.27
CA ALA A 70 15.00 -22.59 17.58
C ALA A 70 15.28 -21.43 18.53
N TYR A 71 14.57 -21.33 19.64
CA TYR A 71 14.79 -20.33 20.69
C TYR A 71 15.77 -20.80 21.77
N ASN A 72 16.06 -22.10 21.80
CA ASN A 72 16.97 -22.71 22.75
C ASN A 72 17.62 -23.97 22.16
N ARG A 73 18.55 -24.58 22.90
CA ARG A 73 19.30 -25.77 22.45
C ARG A 73 18.44 -27.02 22.28
N GLU A 74 17.36 -27.14 23.05
CA GLU A 74 16.46 -28.29 22.99
C GLU A 74 15.68 -28.26 21.68
N GLU A 75 15.10 -27.10 21.35
CA GLU A 75 14.44 -26.85 20.07
C GLU A 75 15.41 -26.95 18.89
N LEU A 76 16.66 -26.49 19.03
CA LEU A 76 17.69 -26.66 18.00
C LEU A 76 17.90 -28.14 17.68
N ALA A 77 18.03 -28.98 18.70
CA ALA A 77 18.25 -30.41 18.51
C ALA A 77 17.04 -31.07 17.84
N GLU A 78 15.83 -30.70 18.25
CA GLU A 78 14.58 -31.21 17.66
C GLU A 78 14.44 -30.79 16.19
N ILE A 79 14.52 -29.49 15.91
CA ILE A 79 14.30 -28.93 14.58
C ILE A 79 15.41 -29.35 13.62
N ALA A 80 16.68 -29.30 14.04
CA ALA A 80 17.80 -29.77 13.21
C ALA A 80 17.70 -31.27 12.96
N GLY A 81 17.34 -32.08 13.96
CA GLY A 81 17.16 -33.52 13.80
C GLY A 81 16.06 -33.87 12.79
N ARG A 82 14.90 -33.20 12.89
CA ARG A 82 13.80 -33.33 11.92
C ARG A 82 14.21 -32.84 10.53
N GLY A 83 14.91 -31.72 10.47
CA GLY A 83 15.39 -31.13 9.22
C GLY A 83 16.35 -32.05 8.47
N LEU A 84 17.33 -32.62 9.18
CA LEU A 84 18.26 -33.59 8.63
C LEU A 84 17.55 -34.84 8.10
N ALA A 85 16.54 -35.34 8.81
CA ALA A 85 15.78 -36.52 8.40
C ALA A 85 14.94 -36.32 7.13
N ILE A 86 14.46 -35.09 6.89
CA ILE A 86 13.64 -34.75 5.72
C ILE A 86 14.51 -34.28 4.54
N SER A 87 15.71 -33.74 4.82
CA SER A 87 16.65 -33.33 3.77
C SER A 87 17.11 -34.53 2.94
N PRO A 88 16.93 -34.52 1.60
CA PRO A 88 17.42 -35.57 0.70
C PRO A 88 18.94 -35.79 0.75
N VAL A 89 19.68 -34.79 1.24
CA VAL A 89 21.15 -34.80 1.34
C VAL A 89 21.65 -34.80 2.79
N ASN A 90 20.74 -34.96 3.76
CA ASN A 90 21.04 -34.96 5.20
C ASN A 90 21.87 -33.72 5.62
N GLU A 91 21.36 -32.53 5.28
CA GLU A 91 22.00 -31.25 5.53
C GLU A 91 20.99 -30.21 6.02
N VAL A 92 21.38 -29.40 7.00
CA VAL A 92 20.65 -28.21 7.44
C VAL A 92 21.59 -27.00 7.50
N LEU A 93 21.11 -25.86 7.01
CA LEU A 93 21.73 -24.55 7.23
C LEU A 93 21.19 -23.95 8.54
N ILE A 94 22.07 -23.49 9.40
CA ILE A 94 21.74 -22.82 10.66
C ILE A 94 22.26 -21.38 10.58
N GLU A 95 21.38 -20.43 10.87
CA GLU A 95 21.60 -18.99 10.71
C GLU A 95 21.25 -18.24 12.00
N GLU A 96 21.97 -17.16 12.28
CA GLU A 96 21.58 -16.21 13.31
C GLU A 96 20.19 -15.64 12.99
N SER A 97 19.32 -15.59 13.99
CA SER A 97 18.01 -14.95 13.80
C SER A 97 18.16 -13.44 13.89
N LEU A 98 17.61 -12.75 12.90
CA LEU A 98 17.49 -11.30 12.88
C LEU A 98 16.06 -10.85 13.16
N VAL A 99 15.20 -11.75 13.67
CA VAL A 99 13.79 -11.44 13.94
C VAL A 99 13.67 -10.23 14.87
N GLY A 100 12.85 -9.27 14.48
CA GLY A 100 12.65 -8.02 15.22
C GLY A 100 13.63 -6.89 14.87
N TRP A 101 14.62 -7.12 14.00
CA TRP A 101 15.45 -6.04 13.46
C TRP A 101 14.65 -5.22 12.44
N LYS A 102 15.08 -3.98 12.18
CA LYS A 102 14.53 -3.16 11.09
C LYS A 102 14.90 -3.78 9.75
N GLU A 103 13.99 -3.75 8.78
CA GLU A 103 14.22 -4.28 7.43
C GLU A 103 14.08 -3.16 6.39
N PHE A 104 15.03 -3.10 5.47
CA PHE A 104 15.15 -2.04 4.46
C PHE A 104 15.40 -2.62 3.08
N GLU A 105 14.93 -1.92 2.05
CA GLU A 105 15.19 -2.25 0.65
C GLU A 105 15.70 -1.03 -0.10
N MET A 106 16.66 -1.23 -0.99
CA MET A 106 17.12 -0.23 -1.95
C MET A 106 16.96 -0.74 -3.37
N GLU A 107 16.24 0.03 -4.18
CA GLU A 107 16.15 -0.18 -5.63
C GLU A 107 17.31 0.59 -6.29
N VAL A 108 18.25 -0.15 -6.86
CA VAL A 108 19.48 0.39 -7.43
C VAL A 108 19.51 0.15 -8.93
N MET A 109 19.98 1.14 -9.69
CA MET A 109 20.23 0.99 -11.13
C MET A 109 21.69 1.28 -11.45
N ARG A 110 22.26 0.47 -12.34
CA ARG A 110 23.64 0.60 -12.82
C ARG A 110 23.73 0.45 -14.33
N ASP A 111 24.54 1.29 -14.96
CA ASP A 111 24.83 1.23 -16.39
C ASP A 111 26.27 0.83 -16.72
N ARG A 112 26.53 0.65 -18.03
CA ARG A 112 27.83 0.21 -18.56
C ARG A 112 28.98 1.21 -18.35
N ALA A 113 28.67 2.46 -18.00
CA ALA A 113 29.66 3.48 -17.66
C ALA A 113 29.96 3.50 -16.15
N ASP A 114 29.39 2.54 -15.40
CA ASP A 114 29.44 2.45 -13.94
C ASP A 114 28.74 3.61 -13.21
N ASN A 115 27.84 4.34 -13.90
CA ASN A 115 26.92 5.23 -13.21
C ASN A 115 25.98 4.36 -12.38
N CYS A 116 25.75 4.76 -11.13
CA CYS A 116 24.93 4.04 -10.18
C CYS A 116 24.04 5.01 -9.41
N VAL A 117 22.75 4.70 -9.30
CA VAL A 117 21.76 5.54 -8.61
C VAL A 117 20.86 4.67 -7.73
N VAL A 118 20.51 5.18 -6.55
CA VAL A 118 19.38 4.64 -5.75
C VAL A 118 18.11 5.30 -6.25
N VAL A 119 17.24 4.52 -6.86
CA VAL A 119 15.94 5.01 -7.35
C VAL A 119 14.96 5.20 -6.21
N CYS A 120 14.96 4.28 -5.25
CA CYS A 120 14.06 4.35 -4.10
C CYS A 120 14.65 3.59 -2.90
N SER A 121 14.42 4.13 -1.71
CA SER A 121 14.67 3.45 -0.43
C SER A 121 13.35 3.14 0.24
N ILE A 122 13.18 1.93 0.74
CA ILE A 122 11.95 1.45 1.38
C ILE A 122 12.29 0.99 2.80
N GLU A 123 11.49 1.41 3.77
CA GLU A 123 11.51 0.92 5.14
C GLU A 123 10.29 0.03 5.38
N ASN A 124 10.52 -1.16 5.93
CA ASN A 124 9.44 -2.05 6.33
C ASN A 124 8.88 -1.60 7.68
N PHE A 125 7.55 -1.46 7.76
CA PHE A 125 6.84 -1.19 9.01
C PHE A 125 6.88 -2.44 9.91
N ASP A 126 6.61 -3.60 9.31
CA ASP A 126 6.78 -4.89 9.98
C ASP A 126 8.27 -5.25 10.01
N PRO A 127 8.82 -5.70 11.17
CA PRO A 127 10.25 -5.98 11.29
C PRO A 127 10.63 -7.31 10.64
N MET A 128 11.95 -7.54 10.53
CA MET A 128 12.54 -8.80 10.08
C MET A 128 11.86 -10.01 10.72
N GLY A 129 11.60 -11.03 9.91
CA GLY A 129 10.84 -12.23 10.28
C GLY A 129 9.50 -12.35 9.55
N ILE A 130 9.04 -11.26 8.97
CA ILE A 130 7.88 -11.19 8.06
C ILE A 130 8.44 -10.81 6.68
N HIS A 131 8.11 -11.57 5.65
CA HIS A 131 8.60 -11.32 4.29
C HIS A 131 8.17 -9.93 3.80
N THR A 132 9.05 -9.15 3.16
CA THR A 132 8.76 -7.79 2.63
C THR A 132 7.45 -7.70 1.81
N GLY A 133 7.17 -8.72 1.00
CA GLY A 133 5.90 -8.89 0.27
C GLY A 133 4.64 -8.98 1.16
N ASP A 134 4.75 -9.52 2.37
CA ASP A 134 3.68 -9.61 3.39
C ASP A 134 3.74 -8.50 4.44
N SER A 135 4.78 -7.68 4.43
CA SER A 135 4.93 -6.52 5.30
C SER A 135 4.18 -5.30 4.78
N ILE A 136 3.72 -4.44 5.68
CA ILE A 136 3.48 -3.03 5.36
C ILE A 136 4.84 -2.38 5.10
N THR A 137 4.95 -1.57 4.05
CA THR A 137 6.22 -0.88 3.71
C THR A 137 5.98 0.59 3.35
N VAL A 138 7.01 1.41 3.56
CA VAL A 138 6.95 2.87 3.43
C VAL A 138 8.11 3.37 2.58
N ALA A 139 7.84 4.33 1.70
CA ALA A 139 8.86 5.08 0.98
C ALA A 139 8.68 6.61 1.19
N PRO A 140 9.76 7.36 1.46
CA PRO A 140 11.14 6.89 1.61
C PRO A 140 11.37 6.24 2.99
N VAL A 141 12.61 5.90 3.31
CA VAL A 141 13.03 5.52 4.67
C VAL A 141 12.78 6.67 5.64
N GLN A 142 12.32 6.35 6.86
CA GLN A 142 11.90 7.30 7.89
C GLN A 142 12.86 7.36 9.08
N THR A 143 13.42 6.22 9.50
CA THR A 143 14.07 6.11 10.83
C THR A 143 15.60 5.95 10.80
N LEU A 144 16.23 6.10 9.64
CA LEU A 144 17.69 6.16 9.52
C LEU A 144 18.17 7.62 9.60
N THR A 145 19.30 7.82 10.27
CA THR A 145 20.07 9.05 10.11
C THR A 145 20.67 9.11 8.70
N ASP A 146 21.00 10.32 8.22
CA ASP A 146 21.67 10.46 6.92
C ASP A 146 22.97 9.65 6.86
N LYS A 147 23.75 9.58 7.95
CA LYS A 147 24.95 8.73 8.01
C LYS A 147 24.66 7.26 7.74
N GLU A 148 23.67 6.69 8.43
CA GLU A 148 23.26 5.29 8.23
C GLU A 148 22.71 5.07 6.82
N PHE A 149 21.95 6.03 6.30
CA PHE A 149 21.43 5.99 4.93
C PHE A 149 22.56 5.98 3.89
N GLN A 150 23.55 6.86 4.02
CA GLN A 150 24.71 6.89 3.11
C GLN A 150 25.52 5.59 3.20
N MET A 151 25.71 5.03 4.40
CA MET A 151 26.37 3.73 4.58
C MET A 151 25.63 2.61 3.85
N MET A 152 24.30 2.57 3.96
CA MET A 152 23.46 1.59 3.26
C MET A 152 23.49 1.79 1.74
N ARG A 153 23.47 3.05 1.28
CA ARG A 153 23.57 3.42 -0.13
C ARG A 153 24.90 2.97 -0.75
N ASP A 154 26.01 3.26 -0.09
CA ASP A 154 27.34 2.84 -0.55
C ASP A 154 27.48 1.31 -0.55
N ALA A 155 26.93 0.64 0.47
CA ALA A 155 26.84 -0.81 0.51
C ALA A 155 26.04 -1.33 -0.69
N ALA A 156 24.88 -0.77 -1.00
CA ALA A 156 24.05 -1.19 -2.13
C ALA A 156 24.80 -1.07 -3.47
N PHE A 157 25.57 0.01 -3.65
CA PHE A 157 26.43 0.19 -4.82
C PHE A 157 27.59 -0.82 -4.89
N ALA A 158 28.18 -1.15 -3.74
CA ALA A 158 29.21 -2.18 -3.69
C ALA A 158 28.64 -3.57 -4.03
N VAL A 159 27.43 -3.90 -3.53
CA VAL A 159 26.73 -5.15 -3.82
C VAL A 159 26.47 -5.30 -5.31
N ILE A 160 25.82 -4.33 -5.96
CA ILE A 160 25.46 -4.45 -7.39
C ILE A 160 26.70 -4.58 -8.29
N ARG A 161 27.81 -3.90 -7.93
CA ARG A 161 29.10 -4.01 -8.62
C ARG A 161 29.74 -5.38 -8.44
N GLU A 162 29.81 -5.87 -7.20
CA GLU A 162 30.42 -7.17 -6.89
C GLU A 162 29.63 -8.32 -7.52
N ILE A 163 28.30 -8.27 -7.50
CA ILE A 163 27.47 -9.28 -8.18
C ILE A 163 27.67 -9.22 -9.70
N GLY A 164 27.96 -8.04 -10.25
CA GLY A 164 28.28 -7.86 -11.67
C GLY A 164 27.05 -7.57 -12.53
N VAL A 165 26.03 -6.91 -11.96
CA VAL A 165 24.92 -6.36 -12.75
C VAL A 165 25.40 -5.03 -13.34
N GLU A 166 25.68 -5.00 -14.64
CA GLU A 166 26.29 -3.85 -15.33
C GLU A 166 25.29 -3.01 -16.12
N THR A 167 24.12 -3.54 -16.47
CA THR A 167 23.18 -2.87 -17.39
C THR A 167 21.73 -3.09 -17.00
N GLY A 168 21.32 -2.65 -15.81
CA GLY A 168 19.97 -2.89 -15.31
C GLY A 168 19.71 -2.40 -13.90
N GLY A 169 18.55 -2.78 -13.37
CA GLY A 169 18.16 -2.54 -11.98
C GLY A 169 18.17 -3.82 -11.15
N SER A 170 18.39 -3.65 -9.85
CA SER A 170 18.35 -4.71 -8.83
C SER A 170 17.78 -4.17 -7.53
N ASN A 171 17.10 -5.04 -6.79
CA ASN A 171 16.67 -4.78 -5.42
C ASN A 171 17.70 -5.38 -4.45
N ILE A 172 18.08 -4.65 -3.40
CA ILE A 172 19.01 -5.10 -2.36
C ILE A 172 18.36 -4.90 -0.99
N GLN A 173 18.40 -5.92 -0.15
CA GLN A 173 17.76 -5.93 1.16
C GLN A 173 18.78 -5.89 2.29
N PHE A 174 18.45 -5.14 3.33
CA PHE A 174 19.29 -4.95 4.52
C PHE A 174 18.46 -5.16 5.78
N ALA A 175 19.12 -5.61 6.85
CA ALA A 175 18.60 -5.51 8.20
C ALA A 175 19.50 -4.63 9.06
N VAL A 176 18.89 -3.83 9.93
CA VAL A 176 19.62 -2.97 10.88
C VAL A 176 19.14 -3.25 12.29
N ASN A 177 20.09 -3.50 13.19
CA ASN A 177 19.80 -3.66 14.60
C ASN A 177 19.42 -2.29 15.20
N PRO A 178 18.20 -2.14 15.76
CA PRO A 178 17.73 -0.85 16.27
C PRO A 178 18.49 -0.36 17.51
N GLU A 179 19.23 -1.23 18.22
CA GLU A 179 19.92 -0.89 19.47
C GLU A 179 21.35 -0.37 19.23
N ASN A 180 22.03 -0.86 18.20
CA ASN A 180 23.46 -0.59 17.98
C ASN A 180 23.84 -0.20 16.54
N GLY A 181 22.88 -0.18 15.61
CA GLY A 181 23.13 0.21 14.23
C GLY A 181 23.89 -0.83 13.38
N ARG A 182 24.12 -2.06 13.87
CA ARG A 182 24.73 -3.13 13.05
C ARG A 182 23.85 -3.38 11.82
N MET A 183 24.41 -3.13 10.64
CA MET A 183 23.78 -3.36 9.34
C MET A 183 24.31 -4.65 8.72
N VAL A 184 23.40 -5.48 8.20
CA VAL A 184 23.73 -6.71 7.48
C VAL A 184 22.99 -6.76 6.14
N VAL A 185 23.63 -7.30 5.11
CA VAL A 185 23.02 -7.54 3.80
C VAL A 185 22.29 -8.88 3.83
N ILE A 186 21.02 -8.89 3.42
CA ILE A 186 20.16 -10.08 3.46
C ILE A 186 20.21 -10.83 2.13
N GLU A 187 19.89 -10.13 1.04
CA GLU A 187 19.92 -10.68 -0.31
C GLU A 187 20.00 -9.56 -1.36
N MET A 188 20.25 -9.95 -2.61
CA MET A 188 19.94 -9.08 -3.75
C MET A 188 19.24 -9.86 -4.85
N ASN A 189 18.33 -9.19 -5.52
CA ASN A 189 17.57 -9.73 -6.64
C ASN A 189 18.10 -9.10 -7.94
N PRO A 190 18.87 -9.83 -8.79
CA PRO A 190 19.52 -9.29 -10.00
C PRO A 190 18.53 -9.11 -11.18
N ARG A 191 17.39 -8.50 -10.90
CA ARG A 191 16.25 -8.30 -11.80
C ARG A 191 15.28 -7.26 -11.21
N VAL A 192 14.31 -6.86 -12.01
CA VAL A 192 13.11 -6.21 -11.49
C VAL A 192 12.36 -7.12 -10.50
N SER A 193 11.68 -6.50 -9.55
CA SER A 193 10.97 -7.11 -8.43
C SER A 193 9.61 -6.44 -8.22
N ARG A 194 8.81 -6.98 -7.30
CA ARG A 194 7.60 -6.30 -6.80
C ARG A 194 7.94 -4.92 -6.21
N SER A 195 9.04 -4.85 -5.45
CA SER A 195 9.56 -3.63 -4.86
C SER A 195 9.99 -2.61 -5.91
N SER A 196 10.53 -3.06 -7.06
CA SER A 196 10.87 -2.17 -8.17
C SER A 196 9.63 -1.57 -8.85
N ALA A 197 8.52 -2.33 -8.91
CA ALA A 197 7.24 -1.81 -9.40
C ALA A 197 6.69 -0.77 -8.42
N LEU A 198 6.65 -1.10 -7.12
CA LEU A 198 6.29 -0.17 -6.05
C LEU A 198 7.14 1.12 -6.10
N ALA A 199 8.47 1.00 -6.17
CA ALA A 199 9.39 2.13 -6.27
C ALA A 199 9.15 2.98 -7.53
N SER A 200 8.86 2.34 -8.66
CA SER A 200 8.55 3.07 -9.90
C SER A 200 7.27 3.90 -9.74
N LYS A 201 6.25 3.37 -9.06
CA LYS A 201 5.01 4.12 -8.78
C LYS A 201 5.19 5.16 -7.69
N ALA A 202 5.98 4.87 -6.66
CA ALA A 202 6.24 5.78 -5.56
C ALA A 202 6.99 7.02 -6.02
N THR A 203 7.98 6.85 -6.91
CA THR A 203 8.87 7.94 -7.33
C THR A 203 8.47 8.56 -8.66
N GLY A 204 7.76 7.82 -9.52
CA GLY A 204 7.53 8.18 -10.92
C GLY A 204 8.68 7.80 -11.86
N PHE A 205 9.76 7.21 -11.35
CA PHE A 205 10.92 6.77 -12.13
C PHE A 205 10.66 5.37 -12.75
N PRO A 206 10.61 5.20 -14.08
CA PRO A 206 10.17 3.95 -14.71
C PRO A 206 11.30 2.92 -14.81
N ILE A 207 11.62 2.23 -13.71
CA ILE A 207 12.79 1.34 -13.57
C ILE A 207 12.87 0.32 -14.71
N ALA A 208 11.80 -0.44 -14.98
CA ALA A 208 11.82 -1.48 -16.01
C ALA A 208 12.06 -0.92 -17.43
N LYS A 209 11.48 0.24 -17.75
CA LYS A 209 11.63 0.93 -19.03
C LYS A 209 13.07 1.39 -19.24
N ILE A 210 13.68 1.94 -18.19
CA ILE A 210 15.07 2.40 -18.22
C ILE A 210 16.03 1.21 -18.25
N ALA A 211 15.79 0.17 -17.43
CA ALA A 211 16.61 -1.04 -17.41
C ALA A 211 16.64 -1.74 -18.78
N ALA A 212 15.52 -1.76 -19.52
CA ALA A 212 15.47 -2.27 -20.88
C ALA A 212 16.35 -1.47 -21.86
N LYS A 213 16.43 -0.14 -21.71
CA LYS A 213 17.33 0.72 -22.51
C LYS A 213 18.80 0.49 -22.13
N LEU A 214 19.12 0.39 -20.84
CA LEU A 214 20.48 0.09 -20.37
C LEU A 214 20.98 -1.25 -20.93
N ALA A 215 20.12 -2.27 -20.95
CA ALA A 215 20.45 -3.61 -21.45
C ALA A 215 20.86 -3.61 -22.94
N VAL A 216 20.44 -2.63 -23.74
CA VAL A 216 20.84 -2.48 -25.15
C VAL A 216 21.96 -1.46 -25.37
N GLY A 217 22.59 -0.98 -24.28
CA GLY A 217 23.82 -0.21 -24.30
C GLY A 217 23.66 1.29 -24.10
N TYR A 218 22.48 1.79 -23.72
CA TYR A 218 22.37 3.18 -23.26
C TYR A 218 23.03 3.35 -21.88
N THR A 219 23.44 4.58 -21.56
CA THR A 219 23.81 5.00 -20.21
C THR A 219 22.72 5.88 -19.60
N LEU A 220 22.69 6.01 -18.28
CA LEU A 220 21.66 6.75 -17.54
C LEU A 220 21.59 8.23 -17.94
N ASP A 221 22.74 8.84 -18.26
CA ASP A 221 22.87 10.22 -18.71
C ASP A 221 22.35 10.45 -20.14
N GLU A 222 22.29 9.39 -20.97
CA GLU A 222 21.73 9.44 -22.33
C GLU A 222 20.19 9.35 -22.34
N ILE A 223 19.59 8.86 -21.26
CA ILE A 223 18.15 8.65 -21.14
C ILE A 223 17.54 9.86 -20.45
N LYS A 224 16.50 10.45 -21.04
CA LYS A 224 15.74 11.53 -20.38
C LYS A 224 14.79 10.98 -19.31
N ASN A 225 14.58 11.74 -18.25
CA ASN A 225 13.49 11.54 -17.30
C ASN A 225 12.14 11.83 -17.98
N ASP A 226 11.23 10.87 -17.96
CA ASP A 226 9.94 10.94 -18.65
C ASP A 226 9.00 11.99 -18.03
N ILE A 227 9.12 12.24 -16.72
CA ILE A 227 8.21 13.13 -15.97
C ILE A 227 8.59 14.60 -16.13
N THR A 228 9.86 14.95 -15.89
CA THR A 228 10.35 16.33 -16.01
C THR A 228 10.72 16.69 -17.45
N ARG A 229 11.05 15.71 -18.31
CA ARG A 229 11.48 15.88 -19.73
C ARG A 229 12.73 16.73 -19.97
N GLU A 230 13.26 17.34 -18.91
CA GLU A 230 14.40 18.25 -18.91
C GLU A 230 15.65 17.61 -18.29
N THR A 231 15.47 16.74 -17.29
CA THR A 231 16.58 16.09 -16.57
C THR A 231 16.93 14.71 -17.17
N PRO A 232 18.17 14.21 -17.03
CA PRO A 232 18.52 12.84 -17.40
C PRO A 232 17.95 11.83 -16.38
N ALA A 233 18.07 10.54 -16.66
CA ALA A 233 17.76 9.45 -15.74
C ALA A 233 18.89 9.16 -14.74
N SER A 234 20.05 9.81 -14.89
CA SER A 234 21.20 9.73 -13.98
C SER A 234 21.03 10.64 -12.75
N PHE A 235 19.99 10.39 -11.95
CA PHE A 235 19.72 11.09 -10.69
C PHE A 235 19.03 10.14 -9.69
N GLU A 236 19.03 10.52 -8.42
CA GLU A 236 18.26 9.84 -7.37
C GLU A 236 16.98 10.62 -7.11
N PRO A 237 15.79 10.01 -7.28
CA PRO A 237 14.53 10.68 -7.01
C PRO A 237 14.43 11.20 -5.58
N THR A 238 13.85 12.39 -5.44
CA THR A 238 13.47 12.97 -4.14
C THR A 238 11.97 13.19 -4.15
N ILE A 239 11.28 12.72 -3.11
CA ILE A 239 9.82 12.82 -2.99
C ILE A 239 9.45 13.69 -1.79
N ASP A 240 8.43 14.54 -1.95
CA ASP A 240 7.93 15.46 -0.92
C ASP A 240 6.63 14.95 -0.27
N TYR A 241 6.46 13.63 -0.30
CA TYR A 241 5.31 12.89 0.22
C TYR A 241 5.77 11.53 0.78
N CYS A 242 4.85 10.85 1.45
CA CYS A 242 5.02 9.51 1.97
C CYS A 242 4.16 8.53 1.17
N VAL A 243 4.72 7.37 0.84
CA VAL A 243 4.03 6.28 0.16
C VAL A 243 3.94 5.11 1.12
N VAL A 244 2.74 4.55 1.28
CA VAL A 244 2.50 3.36 2.10
C VAL A 244 1.94 2.25 1.23
N LYS A 245 2.56 1.08 1.28
CA LYS A 245 2.06 -0.17 0.70
C LYS A 245 1.53 -1.07 1.81
N VAL A 246 0.36 -1.67 1.58
CA VAL A 246 -0.25 -2.65 2.48
C VAL A 246 -0.61 -3.92 1.68
N PRO A 247 -0.18 -5.11 2.12
CA PRO A 247 -0.47 -6.35 1.41
C PRO A 247 -1.94 -6.78 1.55
N ARG A 248 -2.44 -7.47 0.53
CA ARG A 248 -3.79 -8.05 0.48
C ARG A 248 -3.72 -9.57 0.61
N PHE A 249 -4.41 -10.11 1.62
CA PHE A 249 -4.44 -11.55 1.94
C PHE A 249 -5.82 -12.16 1.71
N THR A 250 -5.93 -13.44 1.36
CA THR A 250 -7.21 -14.15 1.17
C THR A 250 -7.34 -15.40 2.03
N PHE A 251 -7.00 -15.31 3.32
CA PHE A 251 -7.05 -16.44 4.25
C PHE A 251 -8.46 -17.02 4.41
N GLU A 252 -9.51 -16.22 4.16
CA GLU A 252 -10.90 -16.69 4.18
C GLU A 252 -11.19 -17.81 3.16
N LYS A 253 -10.35 -17.95 2.13
CA LYS A 253 -10.45 -19.01 1.11
C LYS A 253 -9.65 -20.26 1.47
N PHE A 254 -8.83 -20.19 2.52
CA PHE A 254 -7.94 -21.25 2.99
C PHE A 254 -8.06 -21.39 4.52
N PRO A 255 -9.25 -21.71 5.06
CA PRO A 255 -9.52 -21.67 6.49
C PRO A 255 -8.70 -22.65 7.33
N GLN A 256 -8.12 -23.69 6.71
CA GLN A 256 -7.26 -24.67 7.37
C GLN A 256 -5.77 -24.26 7.36
N ALA A 257 -5.41 -23.25 6.57
CA ALA A 257 -4.04 -22.78 6.50
C ALA A 257 -3.70 -21.93 7.72
N ASP A 258 -2.45 -22.04 8.19
CA ASP A 258 -1.93 -21.19 9.25
C ASP A 258 -1.87 -19.72 8.77
N PRO A 259 -2.61 -18.78 9.41
CA PRO A 259 -2.64 -17.38 9.02
C PRO A 259 -1.43 -16.57 9.51
N THR A 260 -0.52 -17.18 10.27
CA THR A 260 0.67 -16.51 10.80
C THR A 260 1.58 -16.04 9.66
N LEU A 261 1.97 -14.77 9.67
CA LEU A 261 2.90 -14.22 8.68
C LEU A 261 4.32 -14.60 9.05
N THR A 262 5.11 -15.01 8.05
CA THR A 262 6.48 -15.49 8.23
C THR A 262 7.36 -14.98 7.08
N THR A 263 8.57 -15.52 6.95
CA THR A 263 9.44 -15.28 5.79
C THR A 263 8.93 -15.92 4.49
N GLN A 264 7.85 -16.70 4.52
CA GLN A 264 7.16 -17.19 3.32
C GLN A 264 5.95 -16.31 3.03
N MET A 265 5.95 -15.66 1.86
CA MET A 265 4.88 -14.78 1.41
C MET A 265 3.54 -15.52 1.20
N LYS A 266 2.46 -15.00 1.79
CA LYS A 266 1.08 -15.49 1.74
C LYS A 266 0.08 -14.46 1.19
N SER A 267 0.49 -13.22 0.98
CA SER A 267 -0.31 -12.21 0.28
C SER A 267 -0.51 -12.57 -1.20
N VAL A 268 -1.63 -12.10 -1.76
CA VAL A 268 -2.07 -12.35 -3.15
C VAL A 268 -2.09 -11.07 -4.00
N GLY A 269 -1.82 -9.92 -3.40
CA GLY A 269 -1.72 -8.62 -4.04
C GLY A 269 -1.36 -7.55 -3.01
N GLU A 270 -1.40 -6.29 -3.42
CA GLU A 270 -1.02 -5.15 -2.58
C GLU A 270 -1.74 -3.87 -3.02
N ALA A 271 -2.04 -3.01 -2.05
CA ALA A 271 -2.53 -1.66 -2.28
C ALA A 271 -1.44 -0.66 -1.92
N MET A 272 -1.36 0.44 -2.67
CA MET A 272 -0.46 1.56 -2.38
C MET A 272 -1.27 2.84 -2.26
N ALA A 273 -0.83 3.75 -1.39
CA ALA A 273 -1.35 5.10 -1.35
C ALA A 273 -0.26 6.13 -1.09
N ILE A 274 -0.53 7.35 -1.53
CA ILE A 274 0.37 8.50 -1.38
C ILE A 274 -0.34 9.56 -0.52
N GLY A 275 0.36 10.12 0.45
CA GLY A 275 -0.11 11.22 1.30
C GLY A 275 1.04 12.14 1.69
N ARG A 276 0.75 13.38 2.09
CA ARG A 276 1.78 14.33 2.53
C ARG A 276 2.38 13.96 3.89
N THR A 277 1.68 13.12 4.64
CA THR A 277 2.14 12.55 5.90
C THR A 277 1.99 11.03 5.87
N PHE A 278 2.75 10.33 6.71
CA PHE A 278 2.57 8.88 6.91
C PHE A 278 1.15 8.53 7.35
N LYS A 279 0.56 9.33 8.24
CA LYS A 279 -0.81 9.10 8.75
C LYS A 279 -1.85 9.15 7.63
N GLU A 280 -1.76 10.17 6.77
CA GLU A 280 -2.62 10.29 5.58
C GLU A 280 -2.44 9.11 4.61
N ALA A 281 -1.19 8.79 4.28
CA ALA A 281 -0.87 7.69 3.37
C ALA A 281 -1.33 6.32 3.91
N LEU A 282 -1.12 6.06 5.22
CA LEU A 282 -1.55 4.84 5.88
C LEU A 282 -3.08 4.68 5.83
N GLN A 283 -3.85 5.69 6.23
CA GLN A 283 -5.31 5.59 6.21
C GLN A 283 -5.87 5.43 4.79
N LYS A 284 -5.24 6.07 3.78
CA LYS A 284 -5.56 5.86 2.36
C LYS A 284 -5.25 4.43 1.91
N ALA A 285 -4.11 3.88 2.30
CA ALA A 285 -3.72 2.52 1.94
C ALA A 285 -4.66 1.48 2.57
N LEU A 286 -5.03 1.65 3.85
CA LEU A 286 -5.94 0.77 4.56
C LEU A 286 -7.34 0.74 3.92
N ARG A 287 -7.88 1.90 3.53
CA ARG A 287 -9.18 1.94 2.81
C ARG A 287 -9.11 1.49 1.36
N SER A 288 -7.92 1.38 0.78
CA SER A 288 -7.69 0.83 -0.56
C SER A 288 -7.65 -0.70 -0.58
N LEU A 289 -7.65 -1.39 0.58
CA LEU A 289 -7.48 -2.83 0.67
C LEU A 289 -8.68 -3.67 0.19
N GLU A 290 -9.84 -3.05 -0.02
CA GLU A 290 -11.06 -3.76 -0.44
C GLU A 290 -11.45 -4.88 0.53
N ILE A 291 -11.29 -4.60 1.84
CA ILE A 291 -11.68 -5.47 2.96
C ILE A 291 -12.82 -4.87 3.81
N LYS A 292 -13.47 -3.81 3.30
CA LYS A 292 -14.52 -3.03 3.99
C LYS A 292 -14.05 -2.25 5.21
N ARG A 293 -12.75 -1.96 5.30
CA ARG A 293 -12.19 -0.99 6.24
C ARG A 293 -12.07 0.35 5.53
N PHE A 294 -12.33 1.44 6.24
CA PHE A 294 -12.29 2.82 5.71
C PHE A 294 -11.25 3.70 6.42
N GLY A 295 -10.47 3.10 7.32
CA GLY A 295 -9.33 3.69 8.00
C GLY A 295 -8.72 2.69 8.98
N LEU A 296 -8.00 3.19 9.99
CA LEU A 296 -7.39 2.36 11.02
C LEU A 296 -8.40 1.89 12.07
N ILE A 297 -9.22 2.81 12.57
CA ILE A 297 -10.29 2.61 13.57
C ILE A 297 -11.41 3.65 13.33
N GLY A 298 -12.52 3.53 14.05
CA GLY A 298 -13.66 4.45 13.98
C GLY A 298 -14.50 4.30 12.71
N ASP A 299 -14.39 3.19 11.97
CA ASP A 299 -15.14 2.95 10.73
C ASP A 299 -16.40 2.08 10.90
N GLY A 300 -16.59 1.52 12.10
CA GLY A 300 -17.73 0.69 12.48
C GLY A 300 -17.62 -0.77 12.04
N ASN A 301 -16.44 -1.21 11.58
CA ASN A 301 -16.13 -2.60 11.21
C ASN A 301 -14.94 -3.16 12.02
N GLU A 302 -14.72 -2.65 13.23
CA GLU A 302 -13.73 -3.16 14.17
C GLU A 302 -14.12 -4.56 14.69
N ASN A 303 -13.13 -5.44 14.80
CA ASN A 303 -13.28 -6.76 15.41
C ASN A 303 -12.67 -6.74 16.81
N GLU A 304 -13.45 -6.34 17.81
CA GLU A 304 -12.97 -6.26 19.19
C GLU A 304 -12.66 -7.66 19.75
N VAL A 305 -11.46 -7.80 20.32
CA VAL A 305 -11.04 -8.98 21.07
C VAL A 305 -10.71 -8.63 22.52
N ASP A 306 -10.75 -9.64 23.40
CA ASP A 306 -10.34 -9.50 24.80
C ASP A 306 -8.83 -9.23 24.92
N ALA A 307 -8.39 -8.76 26.08
CA ALA A 307 -7.01 -8.32 26.30
C ALA A 307 -5.95 -9.43 26.13
N GLU A 308 -6.29 -10.70 26.44
CA GLU A 308 -5.37 -11.83 26.28
C GLU A 308 -5.20 -12.16 24.80
N THR A 309 -6.32 -12.28 24.08
CA THR A 309 -6.33 -12.47 22.62
C THR A 309 -5.63 -11.30 21.90
N LEU A 310 -5.83 -10.06 22.35
CA LEU A 310 -5.19 -8.88 21.78
C LEU A 310 -3.67 -8.97 21.88
N ARG A 311 -3.12 -9.29 23.06
CA ARG A 311 -1.67 -9.48 23.24
C ARG A 311 -1.13 -10.59 22.35
N LEU A 312 -1.85 -11.70 22.21
CA LEU A 312 -1.48 -12.80 21.33
C LEU A 312 -1.45 -12.36 19.85
N LYS A 313 -2.45 -11.60 19.40
CA LYS A 313 -2.55 -11.06 18.04
C LYS A 313 -1.51 -9.99 17.72
N LEU A 314 -0.98 -9.29 18.72
CA LEU A 314 0.15 -8.37 18.54
C LEU A 314 1.48 -9.12 18.42
N ALA A 315 1.68 -10.14 19.26
CA ALA A 315 2.89 -10.94 19.32
C ALA A 315 3.05 -11.88 18.11
N LEU A 316 1.96 -12.47 17.62
CA LEU A 316 1.95 -13.35 16.45
C LEU A 316 1.59 -12.54 15.18
N PRO A 317 2.52 -12.36 14.24
CA PRO A 317 2.25 -11.64 12.99
C PRO A 317 1.05 -12.21 12.24
N ASN A 318 0.10 -11.36 11.85
CA ASN A 318 -1.11 -11.76 11.14
C ASN A 318 -1.60 -10.61 10.23
N ALA A 319 -2.47 -10.94 9.27
CA ALA A 319 -2.98 -9.99 8.28
C ALA A 319 -3.76 -8.79 8.87
N GLU A 320 -4.30 -8.90 10.09
CA GLU A 320 -5.12 -7.86 10.73
C GLU A 320 -4.38 -7.10 11.84
N ARG A 321 -3.08 -7.39 12.03
CA ARG A 321 -2.26 -6.89 13.14
C ARG A 321 -2.28 -5.37 13.27
N ILE A 322 -2.26 -4.63 12.16
CA ILE A 322 -2.35 -3.16 12.16
C ILE A 322 -3.62 -2.64 12.85
N PHE A 323 -4.75 -3.33 12.69
CA PHE A 323 -6.01 -2.96 13.33
C PHE A 323 -6.00 -3.29 14.83
N TYR A 324 -5.38 -4.42 15.21
CA TYR A 324 -5.17 -4.76 16.61
C TYR A 324 -4.21 -3.78 17.32
N ILE A 325 -3.25 -3.18 16.62
CA ILE A 325 -2.45 -2.07 17.15
C ILE A 325 -3.34 -0.84 17.43
N GLY A 326 -4.27 -0.52 16.53
CA GLY A 326 -5.27 0.53 16.78
C GLY A 326 -6.10 0.27 18.04
N GLN A 327 -6.66 -0.94 18.16
CA GLN A 327 -7.43 -1.37 19.33
C GLN A 327 -6.56 -1.38 20.61
N ALA A 328 -5.27 -1.69 20.51
CA ALA A 328 -4.34 -1.68 21.62
C ALA A 328 -4.17 -0.29 22.24
N PHE A 329 -4.07 0.74 21.40
CA PHE A 329 -4.04 2.12 21.86
C PHE A 329 -5.39 2.58 22.40
N GLU A 330 -6.53 2.18 21.80
CA GLU A 330 -7.87 2.45 22.38
C GLU A 330 -8.00 1.86 23.80
N ASN A 331 -7.39 0.70 24.04
CA ASN A 331 -7.33 0.03 25.34
C ASN A 331 -6.23 0.56 26.28
N GLY A 332 -5.50 1.61 25.90
CA GLY A 332 -4.53 2.29 26.74
C GLY A 332 -3.16 1.60 26.87
N MET A 333 -2.79 0.67 25.99
CA MET A 333 -1.42 0.15 25.95
C MET A 333 -0.43 1.23 25.49
N SER A 334 0.74 1.27 26.13
CA SER A 334 1.81 2.19 25.76
C SER A 334 2.52 1.79 24.46
N VAL A 335 3.20 2.76 23.82
CA VAL A 335 4.06 2.52 22.66
C VAL A 335 5.13 1.47 22.98
N GLU A 336 5.69 1.50 24.18
CA GLU A 336 6.71 0.56 24.65
C GLU A 336 6.17 -0.86 24.78
N GLU A 337 4.97 -1.06 25.34
CA GLU A 337 4.36 -2.38 25.42
C GLU A 337 4.09 -2.98 24.04
N ILE A 338 3.56 -2.17 23.12
CA ILE A 338 3.30 -2.62 21.74
C ILE A 338 4.63 -2.87 21.01
N PHE A 339 5.65 -2.03 21.20
CA PHE A 339 6.99 -2.26 20.64
C PHE A 339 7.56 -3.60 21.13
N GLU A 340 7.43 -3.93 22.41
CA GLU A 340 7.97 -5.18 22.95
C GLU A 340 7.28 -6.42 22.36
N LEU A 341 5.97 -6.35 22.13
CA LEU A 341 5.22 -7.42 21.50
C LEU A 341 5.48 -7.50 20.00
N THR A 342 5.67 -6.36 19.34
CA THR A 342 5.62 -6.31 17.88
C THR A 342 6.95 -6.13 17.17
N LYS A 343 7.90 -5.48 17.84
CA LYS A 343 9.18 -4.97 17.32
C LYS A 343 9.04 -3.97 16.15
N ILE A 344 7.84 -3.44 15.92
CA ILE A 344 7.59 -2.33 14.99
C ILE A 344 8.20 -1.06 15.56
N ASP A 345 8.93 -0.28 14.77
CA ASP A 345 9.64 0.91 15.26
C ASP A 345 8.69 1.91 15.96
N ARG A 346 9.18 2.50 17.07
CA ARG A 346 8.42 3.44 17.91
C ARG A 346 7.92 4.65 17.13
N TRP A 347 8.64 5.07 16.08
CA TRP A 347 8.21 6.17 15.22
C TRP A 347 6.87 5.87 14.54
N PHE A 348 6.71 4.66 14.00
CA PHE A 348 5.45 4.24 13.39
C PHE A 348 4.35 4.12 14.43
N LEU A 349 4.64 3.50 15.58
CA LEU A 349 3.68 3.31 16.66
C LEU A 349 3.15 4.63 17.21
N ARG A 350 4.00 5.66 17.38
CA ARG A 350 3.57 7.01 17.78
C ARG A 350 2.65 7.67 16.75
N ASN A 351 2.92 7.51 15.46
CA ASN A 351 2.03 8.03 14.42
C ASN A 351 0.68 7.31 14.41
N VAL A 352 0.68 5.99 14.63
CA VAL A 352 -0.55 5.20 14.77
C VAL A 352 -1.35 5.63 16.01
N GLN A 353 -0.67 5.84 17.14
CA GLN A 353 -1.27 6.37 18.36
C GLN A 353 -1.97 7.72 18.12
N GLN A 354 -1.33 8.65 17.42
CA GLN A 354 -1.93 9.96 17.10
C GLN A 354 -3.21 9.86 16.26
N ILE A 355 -3.30 8.87 15.36
CA ILE A 355 -4.56 8.59 14.63
C ILE A 355 -5.63 8.16 15.63
N VAL A 356 -5.30 7.28 16.57
CA VAL A 356 -6.25 6.79 17.58
C VAL A 356 -6.71 7.90 18.54
N GLU A 357 -5.78 8.77 18.94
CA GLU A 357 -6.08 9.94 19.77
C GLU A 357 -6.99 10.94 19.05
N GLU A 358 -6.78 11.17 17.75
CA GLU A 358 -7.67 12.04 16.98
C GLU A 358 -9.07 11.43 16.84
N ASP A 359 -9.18 10.12 16.61
CA ASP A 359 -10.48 9.44 16.56
C ASP A 359 -11.25 9.60 17.89
N SER A 360 -10.55 9.38 19.02
CA SER A 360 -11.10 9.58 20.36
C SER A 360 -11.59 11.02 20.57
N ARG A 361 -10.81 12.01 20.11
CA ARG A 361 -11.19 13.42 20.15
C ARG A 361 -12.43 13.71 19.30
N LEU A 362 -12.53 13.12 18.10
CA LEU A 362 -13.68 13.27 17.21
C LEU A 362 -14.96 12.72 17.86
N ARG A 363 -14.91 11.53 18.46
CA ARG A 363 -16.05 10.92 19.18
C ARG A 363 -16.52 11.80 20.35
N LEU A 364 -15.60 12.29 21.19
CA LEU A 364 -15.92 13.18 22.32
C LEU A 364 -16.55 14.51 21.87
N SER A 365 -16.07 15.08 20.76
CA SER A 365 -16.64 16.29 20.17
C SER A 365 -18.06 16.09 19.60
N GLY A 366 -18.35 14.88 19.10
CA GLY A 366 -19.68 14.47 18.67
C GLY A 366 -20.67 14.37 19.85
N GLU A 367 -20.27 13.77 20.96
CA GLU A 367 -21.11 13.61 22.16
C GLU A 367 -21.46 14.95 22.84
N THR A 368 -20.52 15.89 22.88
CA THR A 368 -20.75 17.24 23.42
C THR A 368 -21.66 18.09 22.52
N ALA A 369 -21.61 17.88 21.19
CA ALA A 369 -22.54 18.53 20.27
C ALA A 369 -23.99 17.99 20.43
N VAL A 370 -24.16 16.69 20.69
CA VAL A 370 -25.49 16.07 20.91
C VAL A 370 -26.13 16.52 22.22
N THR A 371 -25.35 16.80 23.26
CA THR A 371 -25.86 17.32 24.55
C THR A 371 -26.19 18.82 24.53
N ALA A 372 -25.53 19.62 23.69
CA ALA A 372 -25.75 21.06 23.58
C ALA A 372 -27.03 21.47 22.80
N VAL A 373 -27.68 20.54 22.07
CA VAL A 373 -28.93 20.84 21.32
C VAL A 373 -30.15 21.00 22.24
N ASN A 374 -30.03 20.72 23.55
CA ASN A 374 -31.15 20.81 24.51
C ASN A 374 -31.16 22.03 25.44
N GLN A 375 -30.31 23.04 25.23
CA GLN A 375 -30.42 24.31 25.99
C GLN A 375 -30.09 25.51 25.10
N THR A 376 -31.12 26.14 24.54
CA THR A 376 -31.02 27.49 23.98
C THR A 376 -31.44 28.55 25.01
N ASP A 377 -30.72 29.67 24.93
CA ASP A 377 -31.01 31.03 25.41
C ASP A 377 -30.54 31.44 26.81
N GLY A 378 -29.54 32.33 26.82
CA GLY A 378 -29.14 33.14 27.97
C GLY A 378 -27.99 34.10 27.64
N GLN A 379 -28.32 35.35 27.33
CA GLN A 379 -27.43 36.48 27.01
C GLN A 379 -26.29 36.72 28.02
N ALA A 380 -25.12 37.18 27.53
CA ALA A 380 -24.46 38.38 28.10
C ALA A 380 -23.39 38.96 27.15
N ARG A 381 -23.46 40.28 26.92
CA ARG A 381 -22.37 41.13 26.42
C ARG A 381 -21.48 41.55 27.60
N GLY A 382 -20.16 41.69 27.40
CA GLY A 382 -19.36 42.55 28.27
C GLY A 382 -17.85 42.38 28.24
N LEU A 383 -17.20 43.47 27.78
CA LEU A 383 -15.93 44.04 28.25
C LEU A 383 -14.59 43.45 27.78
N SER A 384 -13.89 44.28 27.02
CA SER A 384 -12.45 44.22 26.77
C SER A 384 -11.67 44.43 28.07
N ALA A 385 -10.74 43.53 28.36
CA ALA A 385 -9.59 43.80 29.21
C ALA A 385 -8.34 43.39 28.43
N VAL A 386 -7.41 44.33 28.26
CA VAL A 386 -6.06 44.06 27.78
C VAL A 386 -5.34 43.31 28.89
N THR A 387 -5.20 42.00 28.75
CA THR A 387 -4.32 41.18 29.57
C THR A 387 -2.99 40.99 28.83
N GLY A 388 -1.87 41.15 29.55
CA GLY A 388 -0.55 40.91 28.97
C GLY A 388 -0.45 39.49 28.43
N GLU A 389 -0.09 39.34 27.16
CA GLU A 389 0.13 38.04 26.52
C GLU A 389 1.20 37.28 27.31
N THR A 390 0.83 36.15 27.89
CA THR A 390 1.79 35.15 28.37
C THR A 390 2.31 34.39 27.14
N PRO A 391 3.62 34.40 26.87
CA PRO A 391 4.18 33.70 25.72
C PRO A 391 4.10 32.17 25.87
N VAL A 392 3.29 31.54 25.02
CA VAL A 392 3.15 30.08 24.93
C VAL A 392 4.13 29.55 23.87
N PHE A 393 4.78 28.42 24.16
CA PHE A 393 5.63 27.73 23.18
C PHE A 393 4.79 27.17 22.02
N HIS A 394 5.26 27.35 20.80
CA HIS A 394 4.70 26.72 19.62
C HIS A 394 5.78 25.94 18.89
N GLY A 395 5.67 24.62 18.93
CA GLY A 395 6.54 23.71 18.19
C GLY A 395 6.19 23.65 16.70
N LEU A 396 6.69 22.63 16.02
CA LEU A 396 6.32 22.32 14.65
C LEU A 396 4.87 21.83 14.61
N ASP A 397 3.99 22.58 13.96
CA ASP A 397 2.64 22.14 13.60
C ASP A 397 2.74 21.28 12.33
N GLU A 398 2.69 19.96 12.48
CA GLU A 398 2.72 19.03 11.34
C GLU A 398 1.51 19.16 10.40
N HIS A 399 0.48 19.91 10.79
CA HIS A 399 -0.71 20.20 9.99
C HIS A 399 -0.74 21.62 9.43
N GLY A 400 0.18 22.49 9.85
CA GLY A 400 0.30 23.87 9.40
C GLY A 400 1.06 23.99 8.08
N ASP A 401 0.80 25.06 7.32
CA ASP A 401 1.58 25.33 6.10
C ASP A 401 3.04 25.63 6.45
N ILE A 402 3.98 25.00 5.74
CA ILE A 402 5.42 25.26 5.85
C ILE A 402 5.89 25.97 4.59
N LYS A 403 6.51 27.13 4.77
CA LYS A 403 7.16 27.87 3.69
C LYS A 403 8.63 27.48 3.62
N ILE A 404 9.05 26.90 2.50
CA ILE A 404 10.45 26.55 2.26
C ILE A 404 11.08 27.64 1.40
N THR A 405 12.22 28.18 1.83
CA THR A 405 13.05 29.09 1.03
C THR A 405 14.47 28.56 0.95
N ARG A 406 15.16 28.72 -0.20
CA ARG A 406 16.50 28.17 -0.41
C ARG A 406 17.47 29.25 -0.90
N ARG A 407 18.66 29.31 -0.27
CA ARG A 407 19.85 30.02 -0.79
C ARG A 407 20.99 28.99 -0.97
N HIS A 408 22.07 29.00 -0.17
CA HIS A 408 23.03 27.88 -0.15
C HIS A 408 22.59 26.78 0.84
N LEU A 409 21.79 27.11 1.87
CA LEU A 409 21.10 26.18 2.76
C LEU A 409 19.56 26.29 2.65
N PRO A 410 18.79 25.21 2.91
CA PRO A 410 17.33 25.25 2.98
C PRO A 410 16.84 25.80 4.33
N HIS A 411 15.86 26.72 4.30
CA HIS A 411 15.25 27.36 5.47
C HIS A 411 13.74 27.09 5.49
N TRP A 412 13.25 26.55 6.61
CA TRP A 412 11.86 26.13 6.78
C TRP A 412 11.20 27.12 7.73
N GLU A 413 10.20 27.87 7.26
CA GLU A 413 9.46 28.82 8.07
C GLU A 413 7.99 28.38 8.21
N GLN A 414 7.53 28.26 9.45
CA GLN A 414 6.14 28.09 9.84
C GLN A 414 5.69 29.23 10.77
N GLU A 415 4.48 29.74 10.54
CA GLU A 415 3.99 30.93 11.25
C GLU A 415 3.80 30.69 12.75
N GLY A 416 4.47 31.53 13.53
CA GLY A 416 4.38 31.53 14.99
C GLY A 416 5.10 30.38 15.68
N ALA A 417 5.82 29.51 14.95
CA ALA A 417 6.65 28.45 15.52
C ALA A 417 7.92 29.02 16.18
N ALA A 418 8.49 28.28 17.13
CA ALA A 418 9.76 28.60 17.76
C ALA A 418 10.94 28.03 16.95
N TYR A 419 12.05 28.75 16.96
CA TYR A 419 13.25 28.43 16.20
C TYR A 419 14.48 28.43 17.09
N PHE A 420 15.34 27.45 16.88
CA PHE A 420 16.72 27.49 17.34
C PHE A 420 17.60 27.98 16.18
N VAL A 421 18.35 29.05 16.39
CA VAL A 421 19.17 29.69 15.36
C VAL A 421 20.61 29.84 15.82
N THR A 422 21.54 29.57 14.93
CA THR A 422 22.98 29.83 15.07
C THR A 422 23.47 30.75 13.96
N PHE A 423 24.11 31.86 14.31
CA PHE A 423 24.79 32.73 13.34
C PHE A 423 26.17 33.15 13.85
N ARG A 424 27.14 33.25 12.94
CA ARG A 424 28.58 33.35 13.28
C ARG A 424 29.29 34.48 12.54
N LEU A 425 30.43 34.92 13.08
CA LEU A 425 31.29 35.92 12.44
C LEU A 425 31.77 35.41 11.07
N ALA A 426 31.97 36.35 10.13
CA ALA A 426 32.31 36.04 8.74
C ALA A 426 33.58 35.18 8.59
N ASP A 427 34.48 35.29 9.57
CA ASP A 427 35.79 34.63 9.63
C ASP A 427 35.98 33.87 10.96
N SER A 428 34.87 33.47 11.60
CA SER A 428 34.83 32.65 12.82
C SER A 428 35.67 31.36 12.73
N ILE A 429 35.94 30.90 11.50
CA ILE A 429 36.97 29.91 11.17
C ILE A 429 37.90 30.54 10.12
N PRO A 430 39.22 30.56 10.33
CA PRO A 430 40.18 31.08 9.35
C PRO A 430 40.03 30.41 7.99
N THR A 431 40.00 31.21 6.91
CA THR A 431 39.89 30.68 5.54
C THR A 431 41.03 29.74 5.18
N THR A 432 42.22 29.94 5.76
CA THR A 432 43.35 29.02 5.62
C THR A 432 43.05 27.66 6.21
N LEU A 433 42.47 27.59 7.42
CA LEU A 433 42.06 26.32 8.04
C LEU A 433 40.92 25.66 7.27
N LEU A 434 39.95 26.41 6.75
CA LEU A 434 38.89 25.86 5.90
C LEU A 434 39.43 25.30 4.58
N THR A 435 40.45 25.95 4.01
CA THR A 435 41.09 25.49 2.77
C THR A 435 41.98 24.29 3.03
N GLU A 436 42.81 24.32 4.08
CA GLU A 436 43.63 23.19 4.54
C GLU A 436 42.75 21.99 4.91
N TRP A 437 41.62 22.21 5.57
CA TRP A 437 40.65 21.16 5.88
C TRP A 437 40.02 20.56 4.62
N ARG A 438 39.62 21.39 3.65
CA ARG A 438 39.08 20.91 2.37
C ARG A 438 40.14 20.12 1.59
N ASP A 439 41.37 20.63 1.53
CA ASP A 439 42.48 20.01 0.83
C ASP A 439 42.92 18.71 1.53
N GLU A 440 42.96 18.70 2.88
CA GLU A 440 43.23 17.51 3.70
C GLU A 440 42.10 16.49 3.55
N LEU A 441 40.83 16.90 3.59
CA LEU A 441 39.69 16.04 3.36
C LEU A 441 39.77 15.41 1.97
N GLN A 442 39.97 16.20 0.92
CA GLN A 442 40.10 15.70 -0.45
C GLN A 442 41.31 14.77 -0.62
N ALA A 443 42.45 15.09 -0.02
CA ALA A 443 43.64 14.24 -0.04
C ALA A 443 43.44 12.96 0.76
N TRP A 444 42.84 13.05 1.95
CA TRP A 444 42.59 11.94 2.83
C TRP A 444 41.59 10.97 2.22
N LEU A 445 40.50 11.46 1.62
CA LEU A 445 39.52 10.66 0.85
C LEU A 445 40.18 9.94 -0.34
N LYS A 446 41.22 10.53 -0.94
CA LYS A 446 41.97 9.91 -2.04
C LYS A 446 42.85 8.74 -1.56
N PHE A 447 43.41 8.82 -0.36
CA PHE A 447 44.28 7.78 0.22
C PHE A 447 43.52 6.76 1.09
N HIS A 448 42.30 7.09 1.50
CA HIS A 448 41.38 6.22 2.20
C HIS A 448 40.11 6.13 1.35
N PRO A 449 40.16 5.48 0.17
CA PRO A 449 38.97 5.22 -0.61
C PRO A 449 38.07 4.28 0.19
N TRP A 450 36.78 4.57 0.20
CA TRP A 450 35.78 3.75 0.85
C TRP A 450 35.78 2.30 0.28
N PRO A 451 35.49 1.25 1.07
CA PRO A 451 34.99 1.25 2.45
C PRO A 451 36.06 1.45 3.53
N TRP A 452 35.64 2.11 4.63
CA TRP A 452 36.45 2.37 5.81
C TRP A 452 36.19 1.33 6.89
N ASP A 453 37.25 0.91 7.59
CA ASP A 453 37.10 0.18 8.85
C ASP A 453 36.65 1.14 9.97
N HIS A 454 36.21 0.59 11.11
CA HIS A 454 35.76 1.40 12.26
C HIS A 454 36.80 2.45 12.70
N LYS A 455 38.10 2.12 12.62
CA LYS A 455 39.17 3.05 13.01
C LYS A 455 39.29 4.20 12.03
N THR A 456 39.16 3.93 10.74
CA THR A 456 39.21 4.92 9.66
C THR A 456 37.95 5.80 9.69
N ALA A 457 36.79 5.25 10.03
CA ALA A 457 35.55 5.99 10.24
C ALA A 457 35.59 6.90 11.49
N GLU A 458 36.05 6.40 12.63
CA GLU A 458 36.30 7.22 13.83
C GLU A 458 37.35 8.31 13.56
N GLU A 459 38.38 7.98 12.80
CA GLU A 459 39.41 8.94 12.40
C GLU A 459 38.83 10.03 11.50
N TYR A 460 37.95 9.66 10.56
CA TYR A 460 37.23 10.61 9.72
C TYR A 460 36.33 11.53 10.54
N GLU A 461 35.52 10.98 11.44
CA GLU A 461 34.64 11.77 12.32
C GLU A 461 35.45 12.75 13.16
N ARG A 462 36.47 12.25 13.85
CA ARG A 462 37.31 13.07 14.72
C ARG A 462 38.05 14.16 13.95
N ARG A 463 38.53 13.87 12.74
CA ARG A 463 39.35 14.81 11.95
C ARG A 463 38.51 15.81 11.17
N PHE A 464 37.43 15.36 10.52
CA PHE A 464 36.74 16.13 9.51
C PHE A 464 35.32 16.57 9.90
N VAL A 465 34.67 15.88 10.84
CA VAL A 465 33.31 16.23 11.31
C VAL A 465 33.37 17.06 12.59
N ASP A 466 34.05 16.56 13.61
CA ASP A 466 34.23 17.26 14.90
C ASP A 466 35.15 18.48 14.80
N GLY A 467 36.02 18.51 13.80
CA GLY A 467 37.09 19.51 13.65
C GLY A 467 36.56 20.94 13.58
N PRO A 468 35.69 21.27 12.60
CA PRO A 468 35.12 22.61 12.44
C PRO A 468 34.34 23.14 13.66
N GLU A 469 33.61 22.27 14.36
CA GLU A 469 32.87 22.64 15.58
C GLU A 469 33.84 22.94 16.74
N LYS A 470 34.87 22.08 16.93
CA LYS A 470 35.97 22.35 17.86
C LYS A 470 36.76 23.61 17.52
N TRP A 471 36.85 24.02 16.25
CA TRP A 471 37.53 25.27 15.86
C TRP A 471 36.73 26.52 16.22
N LEU A 472 35.40 26.43 16.13
CA LEU A 472 34.49 27.46 16.59
C LEU A 472 34.60 27.61 18.12
N ASP A 473 34.54 26.50 18.86
CA ASP A 473 34.64 26.51 20.33
C ASP A 473 36.02 26.95 20.82
N ARG A 474 37.09 26.56 20.13
CA ARG A 474 38.47 27.01 20.42
C ARG A 474 38.74 28.45 19.99
N GLY A 475 37.82 29.09 19.28
CA GLY A 475 37.97 30.48 18.84
C GLY A 475 39.15 30.70 17.89
N LEU A 476 39.39 29.80 16.93
CA LEU A 476 40.55 29.89 16.04
C LEU A 476 40.47 31.03 15.01
N GLY A 477 39.26 31.53 14.72
CA GLY A 477 39.02 32.72 13.90
C GLY A 477 38.90 34.01 14.72
N GLU A 478 38.38 35.10 14.13
CA GLU A 478 38.13 36.31 14.92
C GLU A 478 37.17 36.01 16.08
N CYS A 479 37.57 36.43 17.28
CA CYS A 479 36.80 36.30 18.50
C CYS A 479 36.36 37.67 19.01
N HIS A 480 35.84 38.52 18.12
CA HIS A 480 35.49 39.90 18.47
C HIS A 480 34.47 40.01 19.60
N LEU A 481 33.60 39.02 19.77
CA LEU A 481 32.58 39.00 20.81
C LEU A 481 33.13 38.53 22.16
N ARG A 482 34.39 38.07 22.24
CA ARG A 482 35.09 37.88 23.53
C ARG A 482 35.22 39.19 24.29
N ASN A 483 35.24 40.32 23.58
CA ASN A 483 35.14 41.63 24.20
C ASN A 483 33.69 41.89 24.65
N GLN A 484 33.44 41.89 25.96
CA GLN A 484 32.12 42.13 26.51
C GLN A 484 31.43 43.39 26.00
N ARG A 485 32.18 44.46 25.69
CA ARG A 485 31.57 45.69 25.14
C ARG A 485 30.92 45.45 23.78
N LEU A 486 31.45 44.51 22.98
CA LEU A 486 30.91 44.14 21.68
C LEU A 486 29.82 43.07 21.80
N ALA A 487 29.97 42.10 22.71
CA ALA A 487 28.91 41.14 23.03
C ALA A 487 27.64 41.83 23.53
N VAL A 488 27.78 42.91 24.32
CA VAL A 488 26.67 43.76 24.77
C VAL A 488 25.91 44.37 23.61
N ILE A 489 26.57 44.76 22.52
CA ILE A 489 25.90 45.30 21.31
C ILE A 489 25.01 44.21 20.67
N VAL A 490 25.48 42.96 20.63
CA VAL A 490 24.70 41.82 20.11
C VAL A 490 23.52 41.51 21.02
N ARG A 491 23.74 41.45 22.34
CA ARG A 491 22.66 41.28 23.34
C ARG A 491 21.59 42.36 23.18
N ASP A 492 21.99 43.61 23.07
CA ASP A 492 21.06 44.73 22.97
C ASP A 492 20.28 44.69 21.64
N ALA A 493 20.91 44.21 20.57
CA ALA A 493 20.23 43.94 19.29
C ALA A 493 19.17 42.83 19.42
N LEU A 494 19.48 41.74 20.13
CA LEU A 494 18.54 40.64 20.40
C LEU A 494 17.36 41.11 21.27
N ARG A 495 17.61 41.98 22.27
CA ARG A 495 16.57 42.51 23.17
C ARG A 495 15.73 43.63 22.56
N HIS A 496 16.23 44.34 21.54
CA HIS A 496 15.65 45.59 21.09
C HIS A 496 14.16 45.51 20.72
N PHE A 497 13.75 44.41 20.07
CA PHE A 497 12.35 44.15 19.71
C PHE A 497 11.76 42.92 20.42
N ASP A 498 12.38 42.50 21.53
CA ASP A 498 11.80 41.43 22.36
C ASP A 498 10.42 41.86 22.86
N ARG A 499 9.46 40.92 22.83
CA ARG A 499 8.02 41.11 23.11
C ARG A 499 7.25 41.96 22.10
N GLU A 500 7.92 42.63 21.17
CA GLU A 500 7.30 43.41 20.10
C GLU A 500 7.22 42.65 18.78
N ARG A 501 8.35 42.08 18.30
CA ARG A 501 8.43 41.35 17.02
C ARG A 501 8.59 39.84 17.20
N TYR A 502 9.12 39.42 18.33
CA TYR A 502 9.38 38.03 18.68
C TYR A 502 9.44 37.88 20.20
N TRP A 503 9.28 36.66 20.67
CA TRP A 503 9.59 36.26 22.04
C TRP A 503 10.99 35.65 22.08
N LEU A 504 11.88 36.25 22.86
CA LEU A 504 13.24 35.76 23.06
C LEU A 504 13.29 34.83 24.28
N ASP A 505 13.57 33.54 24.07
CA ASP A 505 13.51 32.55 25.15
C ASP A 505 14.85 32.39 25.89
N ALA A 506 15.90 32.11 25.12
CA ALA A 506 17.25 31.93 25.63
C ALA A 506 18.27 32.23 24.53
N PHE A 507 19.45 32.74 24.88
CA PHE A 507 20.56 32.87 23.95
C PHE A 507 21.91 32.86 24.66
N VAL A 508 22.95 32.53 23.91
CA VAL A 508 24.34 32.72 24.31
C VAL A 508 25.12 33.38 23.18
N VAL A 509 25.82 34.46 23.51
CA VAL A 509 26.80 35.14 22.66
C VAL A 509 28.17 34.57 23.02
N MET A 510 28.67 33.70 22.15
CA MET A 510 29.99 33.10 22.21
C MET A 510 31.03 34.04 21.58
N PRO A 511 32.33 33.84 21.81
CA PRO A 511 33.40 34.71 21.28
C PRO A 511 33.34 35.03 19.78
N ASN A 512 32.81 34.12 18.96
CA ASN A 512 32.76 34.22 17.50
C ASN A 512 31.41 33.82 16.87
N HIS A 513 30.39 33.47 17.67
CA HIS A 513 29.06 33.09 17.18
C HIS A 513 27.97 33.28 18.24
N VAL A 514 26.71 33.11 17.85
CA VAL A 514 25.53 33.25 18.72
C VAL A 514 24.61 32.06 18.52
N HIS A 515 24.14 31.48 19.61
CA HIS A 515 22.99 30.56 19.62
C HIS A 515 21.81 31.27 20.26
N VAL A 516 20.63 31.19 19.64
CA VAL A 516 19.42 31.86 20.13
C VAL A 516 18.18 31.03 19.87
N LEU A 517 17.32 30.98 20.86
CA LEU A 517 16.00 30.38 20.84
C LEU A 517 14.95 31.51 20.81
N VAL A 518 14.18 31.58 19.73
CA VAL A 518 13.28 32.70 19.43
C VAL A 518 11.98 32.24 18.77
N GLN A 519 10.86 32.87 19.14
CA GLN A 519 9.56 32.66 18.50
C GLN A 519 9.04 33.95 17.88
N PRO A 520 9.03 34.11 16.55
CA PRO A 520 8.45 35.26 15.87
C PRO A 520 6.97 35.46 16.22
N LYS A 521 6.53 36.71 16.41
CA LYS A 521 5.11 37.05 16.52
C LYS A 521 4.47 37.07 15.12
N SER A 522 3.16 36.86 15.04
CA SER A 522 2.42 36.88 13.76
C SER A 522 2.72 38.16 12.96
N GLY A 523 2.88 38.00 11.64
CA GLY A 523 3.29 39.07 10.72
C GLY A 523 4.80 39.35 10.62
N TYR A 524 5.65 38.67 11.41
CA TYR A 524 7.11 38.78 11.33
C TYR A 524 7.75 37.45 10.93
N SER A 525 8.51 37.43 9.84
CA SER A 525 9.31 36.27 9.41
C SER A 525 10.64 36.20 10.17
N LEU A 526 11.14 34.99 10.43
CA LEU A 526 12.46 34.76 11.03
C LEU A 526 13.58 35.41 10.22
N SER A 527 13.56 35.28 8.89
CA SER A 527 14.56 35.88 8.01
C SER A 527 14.73 37.40 8.21
N ARG A 528 13.61 38.13 8.33
CA ARG A 528 13.62 39.58 8.58
C ARG A 528 14.14 39.95 9.97
N ILE A 529 13.87 39.12 10.97
CA ILE A 529 14.39 39.30 12.34
C ILE A 529 15.91 39.12 12.34
N LEU A 530 16.41 38.02 11.78
CA LEU A 530 17.84 37.74 11.68
C LEU A 530 18.59 38.82 10.89
N HIS A 531 18.04 39.27 9.76
CA HIS A 531 18.61 40.38 9.00
C HIS A 531 18.74 41.65 9.85
N THR A 532 17.70 41.97 10.65
CA THR A 532 17.71 43.15 11.51
C THR A 532 18.80 43.04 12.58
N TRP A 533 18.89 41.90 13.27
CA TRP A 533 19.93 41.66 14.29
C TRP A 533 21.34 41.75 13.71
N LYS A 534 21.60 41.02 12.62
CA LYS A 534 22.93 40.96 11.99
C LYS A 534 23.33 42.32 11.43
N SER A 535 22.44 43.00 10.70
CA SER A 535 22.75 44.30 10.10
C SER A 535 23.04 45.37 11.17
N PHE A 536 22.18 45.49 12.20
CA PHE A 536 22.38 46.49 13.25
C PHE A 536 23.67 46.25 14.05
N SER A 537 23.87 45.01 14.52
CA SER A 537 25.06 44.68 15.32
C SER A 537 26.35 44.78 14.51
N ALA A 538 26.35 44.38 13.23
CA ALA A 538 27.50 44.56 12.34
C ALA A 538 27.88 46.04 12.20
N HIS A 539 26.93 46.93 11.91
CA HIS A 539 27.22 48.36 11.75
C HIS A 539 27.74 49.00 13.04
N ALA A 540 27.10 48.68 14.18
CA ALA A 540 27.50 49.21 15.48
C ALA A 540 28.88 48.70 15.91
N ILE A 541 29.18 47.41 15.72
CA ILE A 541 30.46 46.82 16.08
C ILE A 541 31.57 47.29 15.13
N ASN A 542 31.32 47.32 13.82
CA ASN A 542 32.30 47.83 12.84
C ASN A 542 32.68 49.28 13.15
N LYS A 543 31.71 50.12 13.50
CA LYS A 543 31.96 51.50 13.97
C LYS A 543 32.78 51.54 15.26
N ALA A 544 32.47 50.67 16.23
CA ALA A 544 33.20 50.59 17.50
C ALA A 544 34.65 50.09 17.33
N LEU A 545 34.90 49.24 16.32
CA LEU A 545 36.21 48.73 15.94
C LEU A 545 36.96 49.60 14.93
N ASN A 546 36.32 50.66 14.40
CA ASN A 546 36.82 51.48 13.31
C ASN A 546 37.24 50.64 12.08
N ARG A 547 36.42 49.64 11.71
CA ARG A 547 36.59 48.77 10.54
C ARG A 547 35.45 48.96 9.53
N GLU A 548 35.70 48.59 8.28
CA GLU A 548 34.70 48.47 7.21
C GLU A 548 34.73 47.03 6.66
N GLY A 549 33.61 46.53 6.15
CA GLY A 549 33.48 45.15 5.62
C GLY A 549 32.46 44.28 6.36
N GLU A 550 32.37 43.01 5.96
CA GLU A 550 31.45 42.03 6.56
C GLU A 550 31.89 41.69 7.99
N PHE A 551 30.92 41.61 8.90
CA PHE A 551 31.14 41.22 10.30
C PHE A 551 30.53 39.85 10.60
N TRP A 552 29.29 39.64 10.16
CA TRP A 552 28.63 38.34 10.21
C TRP A 552 28.78 37.60 8.88
N MET A 553 28.88 36.29 8.94
CA MET A 553 28.69 35.43 7.77
C MET A 553 27.30 35.69 7.20
N GLU A 554 27.15 35.66 5.87
CA GLU A 554 25.86 35.95 5.22
C GLU A 554 24.74 34.99 5.68
N GLU A 555 25.02 33.68 5.72
CA GLU A 555 24.06 32.64 6.12
C GLU A 555 23.99 32.40 7.64
N SER A 556 22.88 31.79 8.05
CA SER A 556 22.59 31.36 9.43
C SER A 556 22.11 29.91 9.38
N HIS A 557 22.20 29.18 10.49
CA HIS A 557 21.64 27.84 10.62
C HIS A 557 20.41 27.93 11.52
N ASP A 558 19.23 27.57 11.03
CA ASP A 558 17.98 27.58 11.80
C ASP A 558 17.28 26.21 11.75
N ARG A 559 16.56 25.92 12.83
CA ARG A 559 15.74 24.70 12.99
C ARG A 559 14.44 25.08 13.68
N ILE A 560 13.31 24.63 13.14
CA ILE A 560 12.03 24.67 13.87
C ILE A 560 12.16 23.74 15.08
N VAL A 561 11.82 24.24 16.27
CA VAL A 561 11.75 23.43 17.48
C VAL A 561 10.52 22.54 17.38
N ARG A 562 10.70 21.22 17.47
CA ARG A 562 9.62 20.27 17.15
C ARG A 562 8.56 20.21 18.24
N ASP A 563 8.99 20.06 19.48
CA ASP A 563 8.17 19.76 20.64
C ASP A 563 8.80 20.32 21.92
N THR A 564 8.14 20.11 23.05
CA THR A 564 8.59 20.59 24.37
C THR A 564 9.87 19.90 24.85
N GLU A 565 10.11 18.65 24.44
CA GLU A 565 11.36 17.91 24.72
C GLU A 565 12.53 18.57 23.97
N SER A 566 12.38 18.82 22.68
CA SER A 566 13.35 19.54 21.84
C SER A 566 13.61 20.95 22.36
N LEU A 567 12.57 21.65 22.83
CA LEU A 567 12.71 22.96 23.48
C LEU A 567 13.61 22.87 24.73
N GLY A 568 13.39 21.85 25.56
CA GLY A 568 14.23 21.54 26.72
C GLY A 568 15.69 21.28 26.33
N ALA A 569 15.91 20.43 25.33
CA ALA A 569 17.24 20.10 24.83
C ALA A 569 18.00 21.33 24.31
N TYR A 570 17.35 22.24 23.57
CA TYR A 570 17.99 23.46 23.09
C TYR A 570 18.31 24.45 24.22
N ARG A 571 17.47 24.55 25.26
CA ARG A 571 17.77 25.36 26.45
C ARG A 571 19.00 24.84 27.19
N GLU A 572 19.08 23.53 27.36
CA GLU A 572 20.22 22.87 27.99
C GLU A 572 21.49 23.04 27.16
N TYR A 573 21.40 22.89 25.84
CA TYR A 573 22.50 23.14 24.92
C TYR A 573 23.05 24.57 25.07
N ILE A 574 22.18 25.59 25.04
CA ILE A 574 22.57 27.01 25.24
C ILE A 574 23.26 27.20 26.60
N ALA A 575 22.77 26.56 27.66
CA ALA A 575 23.32 26.66 29.01
C ALA A 575 24.70 26.01 29.16
N GLN A 576 24.93 24.88 28.50
CA GLN A 576 26.17 24.10 28.62
C GLN A 576 27.28 24.58 27.68
N ASN A 577 26.93 25.28 26.60
CA ASN A 577 27.86 25.65 25.53
C ASN A 577 29.12 26.42 26.02
N PRO A 578 29.04 27.43 26.92
CA PRO A 578 30.24 28.08 27.46
C PRO A 578 31.18 27.14 28.22
N SER A 579 30.63 26.22 29.01
CA SER A 579 31.41 25.25 29.79
C SER A 579 32.06 24.21 28.88
N ALA A 580 31.38 23.79 27.81
CA ALA A 580 31.94 22.88 26.81
C ALA A 580 33.11 23.51 26.06
N ALA A 581 33.04 24.82 25.77
CA ALA A 581 34.11 25.60 25.16
C ALA A 581 35.24 26.01 26.13
N GLY A 582 35.11 25.70 27.43
CA GLY A 582 36.12 26.02 28.45
C GLY A 582 36.29 27.52 28.72
N LEU A 583 35.23 28.32 28.54
CA LEU A 583 35.26 29.77 28.69
C LEU A 583 35.08 30.22 30.15
N GLU A 584 35.81 31.24 30.56
CA GLU A 584 35.69 31.85 31.89
C GLU A 584 34.59 32.93 31.95
N GLU A 585 34.14 33.24 33.17
CA GLU A 585 33.16 34.31 33.42
C GLU A 585 33.72 35.66 32.94
N GLY A 586 33.14 36.21 31.87
CA GLY A 586 33.65 37.40 31.20
C GLY A 586 33.90 37.22 29.70
N GLU A 587 34.04 36.00 29.21
CA GLU A 587 34.37 35.70 27.80
C GLU A 587 33.15 35.41 26.91
N PHE A 588 31.98 35.26 27.52
CA PHE A 588 30.70 35.00 26.86
C PHE A 588 29.59 35.83 27.52
N LEU A 589 28.41 35.88 26.89
CA LEU A 589 27.22 36.47 27.47
C LEU A 589 26.03 35.52 27.27
N ILE A 590 25.45 35.03 28.36
CA ILE A 590 24.31 34.13 28.33
C ILE A 590 23.10 34.75 29.02
N GLU A 591 21.91 34.47 28.49
CA GLU A 591 20.64 34.83 29.10
C GLU A 591 19.61 33.73 28.81
N ALA A 592 19.06 33.15 29.86
CA ALA A 592 18.01 32.14 29.78
C ALA A 592 16.77 32.68 30.50
N ALA A 593 15.93 33.39 29.75
CA ALA A 593 14.75 34.04 30.30
C ALA A 593 13.58 33.04 30.45
N HIS A 594 13.62 31.91 29.73
CA HIS A 594 12.63 30.82 29.77
C HIS A 594 11.19 31.34 29.61
N VAL A 595 11.04 32.23 28.64
CA VAL A 595 9.83 33.02 28.40
C VAL A 595 8.71 32.16 27.82
N LEU A 596 9.04 31.13 27.04
CA LEU A 596 8.06 30.21 26.43
C LEU A 596 7.62 29.14 27.45
N ASN A 597 6.36 29.18 27.88
CA ASN A 597 5.80 28.19 28.82
C ASN A 597 5.47 26.87 28.09
N GLY A 598 5.80 25.74 28.71
CA GLY A 598 5.59 24.38 28.17
C GLY A 598 4.21 23.78 28.42
N GLN A 599 3.18 24.59 28.70
CA GLN A 599 1.80 24.12 28.71
C GLN A 599 1.27 24.13 27.28
N GLU A 600 0.96 22.96 26.73
CA GLU A 600 0.23 22.83 25.48
C GLU A 600 -1.19 23.38 25.67
N GLU A 601 -1.42 24.63 25.27
CA GLU A 601 -2.77 25.14 25.07
C GLU A 601 -3.17 24.90 23.60
N GLU A 602 -4.34 24.29 23.41
CA GLU A 602 -4.97 24.09 22.10
C GLU A 602 -5.06 25.42 21.35
N ARG A 603 -4.46 25.52 20.16
CA ARG A 603 -4.68 26.68 19.28
C ARG A 603 -6.11 26.65 18.74
N HIS A 604 -6.91 27.63 19.16
CA HIS A 604 -7.87 28.27 18.27
C HIS A 604 -7.10 29.04 17.17
N PRO A 605 -7.43 28.87 15.88
CA PRO A 605 -6.65 29.41 14.78
C PRO A 605 -6.80 30.94 14.69
N GLY A 606 -5.74 31.66 15.04
CA GLY A 606 -5.59 33.10 14.78
C GLY A 606 -4.90 33.33 13.43
N SER A 607 -5.63 33.98 12.51
CA SER A 607 -5.23 34.44 11.17
C SER A 607 -5.37 33.46 9.99
N MET A 608 -6.45 32.67 9.98
CA MET A 608 -7.15 32.40 8.72
C MET A 608 -8.49 33.12 8.75
N SER A 609 -8.89 33.74 7.65
CA SER A 609 -10.19 34.41 7.53
C SER A 609 -11.31 33.49 8.02
N ALA A 610 -11.97 33.87 9.13
CA ALA A 610 -13.26 33.36 9.61
C ALA A 610 -13.57 31.87 9.29
N MET A 611 -12.72 30.92 9.68
CA MET A 611 -13.13 29.51 9.73
C MET A 611 -13.86 29.24 11.04
N THR A 612 -15.01 28.57 10.95
CA THR A 612 -15.76 28.14 12.15
C THR A 612 -15.02 27.02 12.87
N ALA A 613 -15.19 26.88 14.19
CA ALA A 613 -14.53 25.83 14.98
C ALA A 613 -14.77 24.42 14.40
N GLY A 614 -15.97 24.15 13.87
CA GLY A 614 -16.29 22.88 13.20
C GLY A 614 -15.54 22.63 11.89
N THR A 615 -15.20 23.69 11.14
CA THR A 615 -14.40 23.59 9.90
C THR A 615 -12.96 23.18 10.19
N ALA A 616 -12.37 23.74 11.25
CA ALA A 616 -11.00 23.41 11.65
C ALA A 616 -10.86 21.93 12.07
N VAL A 617 -11.86 21.38 12.76
CA VAL A 617 -11.88 19.97 13.19
C VAL A 617 -11.90 19.02 11.99
N ILE A 618 -12.82 19.23 11.04
CA ILE A 618 -12.92 18.38 9.84
C ILE A 618 -11.64 18.47 9.02
N LEU A 619 -11.13 19.67 8.76
CA LEU A 619 -9.90 19.84 7.97
C LEU A 619 -8.70 19.12 8.60
N ARG A 620 -8.55 19.21 9.94
CA ARG A 620 -7.49 18.49 10.67
C ARG A 620 -7.61 16.98 10.50
N ALA A 621 -8.81 16.42 10.70
CA ALA A 621 -9.05 14.99 10.51
C ALA A 621 -8.79 14.54 9.06
N LYS A 622 -9.21 15.35 8.07
CA LYS A 622 -8.94 15.04 6.66
C LYS A 622 -7.44 15.07 6.32
N LYS A 623 -6.66 16.01 6.89
CA LYS A 623 -5.18 16.04 6.78
C LYS A 623 -4.49 14.82 7.39
N LEU A 624 -5.14 14.16 8.34
CA LEU A 624 -4.71 12.90 8.94
C LEU A 624 -5.17 11.66 8.16
N GLY A 625 -5.92 11.86 7.06
CA GLY A 625 -6.40 10.80 6.18
C GLY A 625 -7.73 10.16 6.57
N PHE A 626 -8.45 10.69 7.57
CA PHE A 626 -9.75 10.17 7.98
C PHE A 626 -10.75 10.23 6.82
N SER A 627 -11.47 9.13 6.59
CA SER A 627 -12.54 9.06 5.60
C SER A 627 -13.81 9.76 6.10
N ASP A 628 -14.67 10.16 5.16
CA ASP A 628 -15.99 10.69 5.47
C ASP A 628 -16.83 9.65 6.23
N ARG A 629 -16.55 8.35 6.01
CA ARG A 629 -17.12 7.24 6.77
C ARG A 629 -16.74 7.27 8.25
N GLN A 630 -15.47 7.45 8.58
CA GLN A 630 -15.04 7.52 10.00
C GLN A 630 -15.64 8.74 10.70
N LEU A 631 -15.61 9.90 10.03
CA LEU A 631 -16.23 11.13 10.54
C LEU A 631 -17.75 10.96 10.75
N ALA A 632 -18.41 10.21 9.88
CA ALA A 632 -19.84 9.93 9.98
C ALA A 632 -20.18 9.08 11.19
N ILE A 633 -19.37 8.03 11.47
CA ILE A 633 -19.51 7.20 12.65
C ILE A 633 -19.24 8.01 13.92
N ALA A 634 -18.13 8.76 13.98
CA ALA A 634 -17.80 9.61 15.13
C ALA A 634 -18.86 10.69 15.41
N GLY A 635 -19.50 11.24 14.36
CA GLY A 635 -20.55 12.23 14.48
C GLY A 635 -21.98 11.67 14.62
N GLY A 636 -22.18 10.36 14.49
CA GLY A 636 -23.52 9.74 14.50
C GLY A 636 -24.43 10.19 13.35
N VAL A 637 -23.85 10.55 12.19
CA VAL A 637 -24.57 11.06 11.02
C VAL A 637 -24.33 10.20 9.77
N PRO A 638 -25.16 10.29 8.72
CA PRO A 638 -24.87 9.63 7.45
C PRO A 638 -23.62 10.20 6.76
N GLU A 639 -22.86 9.37 6.06
CA GLU A 639 -21.66 9.76 5.29
C GLU A 639 -21.93 10.89 4.28
N THR A 640 -23.11 10.89 3.66
CA THR A 640 -23.54 11.95 2.74
C THR A 640 -23.69 13.32 3.41
N ALA A 641 -23.99 13.36 4.71
CA ALA A 641 -24.06 14.60 5.48
C ALA A 641 -22.67 15.18 5.71
N ILE A 642 -21.68 14.34 6.07
CA ILE A 642 -20.28 14.76 6.22
C ILE A 642 -19.74 15.32 4.91
N ARG A 643 -19.98 14.63 3.79
CA ARG A 643 -19.58 15.11 2.46
C ARG A 643 -20.18 16.49 2.16
N SER A 644 -21.48 16.64 2.38
CA SER A 644 -22.20 17.90 2.13
C SER A 644 -21.66 19.04 2.99
N GLN A 645 -21.37 18.75 4.27
CA GLN A 645 -20.76 19.69 5.20
C GLN A 645 -19.36 20.10 4.75
N ARG A 646 -18.51 19.14 4.35
CA ARG A 646 -17.17 19.40 3.81
C ARG A 646 -17.20 20.35 2.62
N ILE A 647 -18.04 20.06 1.63
CA ILE A 647 -18.20 20.88 0.43
C ILE A 647 -18.68 22.29 0.80
N ALA A 648 -19.70 22.39 1.68
CA ALA A 648 -20.23 23.68 2.13
C ALA A 648 -19.18 24.53 2.88
N GLN A 649 -18.23 23.88 3.56
CA GLN A 649 -17.15 24.51 4.29
C GLN A 649 -15.87 24.68 3.46
N ASN A 650 -15.91 24.36 2.17
CA ASN A 650 -14.76 24.37 1.26
C ASN A 650 -13.57 23.49 1.73
N VAL A 651 -13.85 22.46 2.53
CA VAL A 651 -12.88 21.43 2.89
C VAL A 651 -12.97 20.35 1.82
N THR A 652 -12.20 20.52 0.75
CA THR A 652 -12.12 19.59 -0.39
C THR A 652 -10.66 19.19 -0.63
N PRO A 653 -10.39 17.99 -1.17
CA PRO A 653 -9.01 17.61 -1.42
C PRO A 653 -8.42 18.41 -2.59
N THR A 654 -7.14 18.71 -2.49
CA THR A 654 -6.29 19.18 -3.58
C THR A 654 -5.52 18.02 -4.18
N TYR A 655 -5.12 18.12 -5.46
CA TYR A 655 -4.32 17.09 -6.11
C TYR A 655 -2.91 17.60 -6.39
N ARG A 656 -1.90 16.83 -5.94
CA ARG A 656 -0.47 17.10 -6.14
C ARG A 656 0.11 16.12 -7.15
N LEU A 657 1.17 16.52 -7.84
CA LEU A 657 1.88 15.72 -8.81
C LEU A 657 2.95 14.84 -8.16
N VAL A 658 3.14 13.66 -8.72
CA VAL A 658 4.36 12.88 -8.58
C VAL A 658 5.35 13.38 -9.63
N ASP A 659 6.49 13.92 -9.19
CA ASP A 659 7.41 14.66 -10.05
C ASP A 659 8.84 14.13 -10.09
N THR A 660 9.18 13.11 -9.30
CA THR A 660 10.53 12.55 -9.05
C THR A 660 11.53 13.47 -8.34
N CYS A 661 11.22 14.75 -8.13
CA CYS A 661 12.21 15.78 -7.77
C CYS A 661 11.74 16.79 -6.71
N ALA A 662 10.64 16.53 -6.01
CA ALA A 662 10.14 17.37 -4.93
C ALA A 662 9.99 18.85 -5.34
N ALA A 663 9.34 19.05 -6.49
CA ALA A 663 9.08 20.33 -7.14
C ALA A 663 10.32 21.16 -7.52
N GLU A 664 11.53 20.57 -7.56
CA GLU A 664 12.72 21.25 -8.07
C GLU A 664 12.58 21.59 -9.57
N PHE A 665 11.91 20.72 -10.32
CA PHE A 665 11.61 20.91 -11.74
C PHE A 665 10.11 20.75 -11.99
N GLU A 666 9.61 21.39 -13.06
CA GLU A 666 8.22 21.23 -13.45
C GLU A 666 7.96 19.81 -13.97
N ALA A 667 7.01 19.10 -13.34
CA ALA A 667 6.50 17.84 -13.88
C ALA A 667 5.50 18.10 -14.99
N TYR A 668 5.69 17.47 -16.16
CA TYR A 668 4.75 17.58 -17.28
C TYR A 668 3.73 16.43 -17.33
N THR A 669 4.03 15.33 -16.64
CA THR A 669 3.20 14.11 -16.62
C THR A 669 2.08 14.22 -15.58
N PRO A 670 0.79 14.10 -15.97
CA PRO A 670 -0.36 14.23 -15.07
C PRO A 670 -0.59 13.01 -14.15
N TYR A 671 0.36 12.76 -13.24
CA TYR A 671 0.32 11.68 -12.26
C TYR A 671 0.02 12.25 -10.87
N TYR A 672 -1.21 12.05 -10.37
CA TYR A 672 -1.74 12.74 -9.21
C TYR A 672 -2.02 11.85 -8.01
N TYR A 673 -1.98 12.46 -6.83
CA TYR A 673 -2.57 11.94 -5.59
C TYR A 673 -3.31 13.07 -4.86
N SER A 674 -4.33 12.72 -4.07
CA SER A 674 -5.09 13.64 -3.25
C SER A 674 -4.39 13.93 -1.92
N THR A 675 -4.52 15.16 -1.45
CA THR A 675 -4.18 15.59 -0.09
C THR A 675 -5.05 16.78 0.32
N TYR A 676 -4.99 17.21 1.58
CA TYR A 676 -5.75 18.36 2.10
C TYR A 676 -4.85 19.58 2.31
N GLY A 677 -4.21 20.04 1.23
CA GLY A 677 -3.34 21.22 1.21
C GLY A 677 -4.02 22.46 0.63
N SER A 678 -3.24 23.54 0.47
CA SER A 678 -3.70 24.80 -0.12
C SER A 678 -3.51 24.86 -1.65
N GLU A 679 -2.61 24.06 -2.21
CA GLU A 679 -2.25 24.07 -3.63
C GLU A 679 -2.82 22.87 -4.38
N ASN A 680 -3.44 23.12 -5.53
CA ASN A 680 -4.01 22.10 -6.41
C ASN A 680 -3.36 22.19 -7.80
N GLU A 681 -2.57 21.18 -8.16
CA GLU A 681 -1.76 21.12 -9.38
C GLU A 681 -2.48 20.43 -10.53
N ARG A 682 -3.75 20.06 -10.33
CA ARG A 682 -4.61 19.48 -11.35
C ARG A 682 -4.71 20.40 -12.57
N ARG A 683 -4.40 19.86 -13.75
CA ARG A 683 -4.41 20.62 -15.01
C ARG A 683 -5.70 20.41 -15.79
N GLU A 684 -6.24 21.49 -16.37
CA GLU A 684 -7.33 21.41 -17.34
C GLU A 684 -6.79 21.40 -18.77
N SER A 685 -7.36 20.54 -19.62
CA SER A 685 -6.99 20.46 -21.04
C SER A 685 -8.08 20.97 -21.99
N GLY A 686 -9.31 21.21 -21.49
CA GLY A 686 -10.48 21.55 -22.29
C GLY A 686 -11.00 20.41 -23.19
N LYS A 687 -10.39 19.22 -23.15
CA LYS A 687 -10.84 18.05 -23.91
C LYS A 687 -12.03 17.38 -23.25
N ARG A 688 -12.80 16.64 -24.05
CA ARG A 688 -13.83 15.71 -23.59
C ARG A 688 -13.18 14.58 -22.81
N LYS A 689 -13.69 14.24 -21.62
CA LYS A 689 -13.01 13.30 -20.71
C LYS A 689 -13.88 12.09 -20.39
N ILE A 690 -13.26 10.92 -20.30
CA ILE A 690 -13.88 9.71 -19.76
C ILE A 690 -13.01 9.17 -18.63
N MET A 691 -13.65 8.85 -17.52
CA MET A 691 -13.01 8.23 -16.36
C MET A 691 -13.19 6.71 -16.40
N ILE A 692 -12.12 5.99 -16.04
CA ILE A 692 -12.06 4.54 -15.97
C ILE A 692 -11.66 4.17 -14.54
N LEU A 693 -12.48 3.38 -13.88
CA LEU A 693 -12.19 2.89 -12.53
C LEU A 693 -11.51 1.52 -12.61
N GLY A 694 -10.34 1.41 -11.97
CA GLY A 694 -9.60 0.16 -11.81
C GLY A 694 -10.26 -0.81 -10.82
N GLY A 695 -9.54 -1.86 -10.45
CA GLY A 695 -10.01 -2.89 -9.51
C GLY A 695 -9.42 -2.82 -8.10
N GLY A 696 -8.46 -1.94 -7.86
CA GLY A 696 -7.71 -1.90 -6.62
C GLY A 696 -6.75 -3.11 -6.51
N PRO A 697 -6.35 -3.50 -5.30
CA PRO A 697 -5.40 -4.59 -5.09
C PRO A 697 -5.92 -5.91 -5.65
N ASN A 698 -5.02 -6.63 -6.35
CA ASN A 698 -5.29 -7.98 -6.82
C ASN A 698 -5.65 -8.91 -5.66
N ARG A 699 -6.58 -9.83 -5.91
CA ARG A 699 -7.00 -10.89 -4.99
C ARG A 699 -7.56 -12.08 -5.77
N ILE A 700 -7.67 -13.25 -5.14
CA ILE A 700 -8.25 -14.43 -5.79
C ILE A 700 -9.66 -14.09 -6.31
N GLY A 701 -9.86 -14.29 -7.62
CA GLY A 701 -11.08 -13.95 -8.35
C GLY A 701 -11.14 -12.54 -8.95
N GLN A 702 -10.22 -11.64 -8.56
CA GLN A 702 -10.02 -10.29 -9.10
C GLN A 702 -8.54 -10.03 -9.35
N GLY A 703 -8.05 -10.51 -10.48
CA GLY A 703 -6.65 -10.40 -10.86
C GLY A 703 -6.41 -9.42 -12.01
N ILE A 704 -5.31 -9.66 -12.70
CA ILE A 704 -4.78 -8.83 -13.79
C ILE A 704 -5.69 -8.79 -15.03
N GLU A 705 -6.67 -9.70 -15.13
CA GLU A 705 -7.59 -9.77 -16.25
C GLU A 705 -8.48 -8.51 -16.34
N PHE A 706 -8.82 -7.94 -15.18
CA PHE A 706 -9.57 -6.69 -15.08
C PHE A 706 -8.70 -5.47 -15.38
N ASP A 707 -7.43 -5.49 -14.94
CA ASP A 707 -6.45 -4.46 -15.31
C ASP A 707 -6.25 -4.38 -16.82
N TYR A 708 -6.11 -5.55 -17.48
CA TYR A 708 -6.05 -5.65 -18.94
C TYR A 708 -7.24 -4.96 -19.62
N CYS A 709 -8.45 -5.16 -19.09
CA CYS A 709 -9.65 -4.53 -19.63
C CYS A 709 -9.61 -2.99 -19.48
N CYS A 710 -9.23 -2.49 -18.31
CA CYS A 710 -9.10 -1.05 -18.04
C CYS A 710 -8.03 -0.38 -18.93
N VAL A 711 -6.88 -1.01 -19.10
CA VAL A 711 -5.80 -0.54 -20.00
C VAL A 711 -6.29 -0.46 -21.44
N HIS A 712 -6.95 -1.51 -21.92
CA HIS A 712 -7.51 -1.52 -23.28
C HIS A 712 -8.62 -0.48 -23.48
N ALA A 713 -9.40 -0.15 -22.44
CA ALA A 713 -10.36 0.96 -22.49
C ALA A 713 -9.66 2.30 -22.65
N ALA A 714 -8.61 2.57 -21.87
CA ALA A 714 -7.85 3.82 -21.97
C ALA A 714 -7.31 4.02 -23.40
N PHE A 715 -6.69 2.98 -23.97
CA PHE A 715 -6.21 3.03 -25.35
C PHE A 715 -7.34 3.25 -26.37
N ALA A 716 -8.49 2.58 -26.19
CA ALA A 716 -9.63 2.70 -27.09
C ALA A 716 -10.22 4.11 -27.10
N LEU A 717 -10.39 4.71 -25.92
CA LEU A 717 -11.04 6.00 -25.74
C LEU A 717 -10.12 7.14 -26.15
N ARG A 718 -8.80 7.01 -25.91
CA ARG A 718 -7.78 7.91 -26.45
C ARG A 718 -7.81 7.94 -27.98
N GLU A 719 -7.97 6.79 -28.65
CA GLU A 719 -8.14 6.71 -30.11
C GLU A 719 -9.40 7.42 -30.62
N LEU A 720 -10.45 7.52 -29.79
CA LEU A 720 -11.67 8.28 -30.10
C LEU A 720 -11.54 9.78 -29.79
N GLY A 721 -10.37 10.23 -29.31
CA GLY A 721 -10.07 11.63 -29.02
C GLY A 721 -10.48 12.10 -27.62
N PHE A 722 -10.87 11.19 -26.72
CA PHE A 722 -11.11 11.53 -25.32
C PHE A 722 -9.80 11.67 -24.56
N GLU A 723 -9.79 12.58 -23.59
CA GLU A 723 -8.82 12.57 -22.50
C GLU A 723 -9.24 11.48 -21.50
N THR A 724 -8.36 10.51 -21.29
CA THR A 724 -8.63 9.36 -20.44
C THR A 724 -8.12 9.59 -19.02
N ILE A 725 -8.99 9.36 -18.04
CA ILE A 725 -8.66 9.48 -16.62
C ILE A 725 -8.70 8.09 -16.00
N MET A 726 -7.57 7.61 -15.51
CA MET A 726 -7.49 6.35 -14.76
C MET A 726 -7.51 6.63 -13.26
N VAL A 727 -8.31 5.87 -12.51
CA VAL A 727 -8.32 5.88 -11.04
C VAL A 727 -8.07 4.46 -10.55
N ASN A 728 -6.96 4.21 -9.87
CA ASN A 728 -6.62 2.89 -9.32
C ASN A 728 -5.54 3.01 -8.23
N SER A 729 -5.44 2.00 -7.36
CA SER A 729 -4.50 1.98 -6.20
C SER A 729 -3.53 0.80 -6.19
N ASN A 730 -3.47 0.02 -7.28
CA ASN A 730 -2.60 -1.16 -7.36
C ASN A 730 -1.25 -0.83 -8.01
N PRO A 731 -0.13 -0.92 -7.28
CA PRO A 731 1.18 -0.56 -7.79
C PRO A 731 1.76 -1.56 -8.81
N GLU A 732 1.25 -2.79 -8.85
CA GLU A 732 1.75 -3.86 -9.73
C GLU A 732 1.24 -3.73 -11.17
N THR A 733 0.30 -2.82 -11.42
CA THR A 733 -0.53 -2.82 -12.64
C THR A 733 -0.05 -1.88 -13.74
N VAL A 734 -0.46 -2.18 -14.97
CA VAL A 734 -0.20 -1.32 -16.13
C VAL A 734 -1.18 -0.15 -16.17
N SER A 735 -2.40 -0.29 -15.60
CA SER A 735 -3.32 0.85 -15.49
C SER A 735 -2.75 2.01 -14.66
N THR A 736 -1.94 1.72 -13.64
CA THR A 736 -1.25 2.75 -12.84
C THR A 736 0.11 3.15 -13.44
N ASP A 737 0.39 2.80 -14.70
CA ASP A 737 1.44 3.46 -15.47
C ASP A 737 0.92 4.78 -16.05
N TYR A 738 1.64 5.86 -15.82
CA TYR A 738 1.26 7.19 -16.30
C TYR A 738 1.27 7.29 -17.84
N ASP A 739 1.92 6.37 -18.55
CA ASP A 739 1.86 6.28 -20.02
C ASP A 739 0.49 5.74 -20.52
N THR A 740 -0.25 5.02 -19.66
CA THR A 740 -1.48 4.31 -20.03
C THR A 740 -2.66 5.25 -20.26
N SER A 741 -2.85 6.24 -19.39
CA SER A 741 -3.94 7.23 -19.44
C SER A 741 -3.41 8.65 -19.58
N ASP A 742 -4.24 9.59 -20.01
CA ASP A 742 -3.83 11.00 -20.13
C ASP A 742 -3.67 11.65 -18.75
N LYS A 743 -4.46 11.18 -17.77
CA LYS A 743 -4.36 11.52 -16.35
C LYS A 743 -4.45 10.25 -15.51
N LEU A 744 -3.58 10.13 -14.52
CA LEU A 744 -3.59 9.04 -13.55
C LEU A 744 -3.83 9.62 -12.15
N TYR A 745 -4.82 9.10 -11.46
CA TYR A 745 -5.05 9.35 -10.04
C TYR A 745 -4.75 8.06 -9.26
N PHE A 746 -3.68 8.07 -8.47
CA PHE A 746 -3.32 6.96 -7.60
C PHE A 746 -4.11 7.02 -6.30
N GLU A 747 -5.39 6.69 -6.38
CA GLU A 747 -6.35 6.93 -5.31
C GLU A 747 -7.12 5.66 -4.92
N PRO A 748 -7.60 5.59 -3.66
CA PRO A 748 -8.51 4.54 -3.24
C PRO A 748 -9.78 4.52 -4.11
N LEU A 749 -10.35 3.33 -4.33
CA LEU A 749 -11.59 3.15 -5.06
C LEU A 749 -12.79 3.15 -4.11
N THR A 750 -12.95 4.26 -3.37
CA THR A 750 -14.12 4.50 -2.52
C THR A 750 -15.08 5.47 -3.20
N LEU A 751 -16.35 5.49 -2.75
CA LEU A 751 -17.32 6.46 -3.25
C LEU A 751 -16.84 7.90 -2.98
N GLU A 752 -16.27 8.15 -1.80
CA GLU A 752 -15.72 9.46 -1.43
C GLU A 752 -14.62 9.92 -2.40
N ASP A 753 -13.58 9.09 -2.56
CA ASP A 753 -12.38 9.44 -3.31
C ASP A 753 -12.70 9.59 -4.81
N VAL A 754 -13.55 8.72 -5.37
CA VAL A 754 -13.99 8.80 -6.78
C VAL A 754 -14.83 10.06 -7.02
N LEU A 755 -15.78 10.39 -6.13
CA LEU A 755 -16.60 11.61 -6.28
C LEU A 755 -15.75 12.88 -6.14
N ASN A 756 -14.72 12.88 -5.30
CA ASN A 756 -13.78 14.01 -5.19
C ASN A 756 -13.09 14.30 -6.53
N ILE A 757 -12.69 13.25 -7.27
CA ILE A 757 -12.08 13.40 -8.59
C ILE A 757 -13.15 13.85 -9.60
N TYR A 758 -14.32 13.20 -9.59
CA TYR A 758 -15.42 13.50 -10.51
C TYR A 758 -15.85 14.97 -10.43
N ASP A 759 -16.03 15.52 -9.22
CA ASP A 759 -16.50 16.89 -9.02
C ASP A 759 -15.53 17.94 -9.60
N GLN A 760 -14.23 17.65 -9.60
CA GLN A 760 -13.18 18.53 -10.11
C GLN A 760 -12.90 18.31 -11.61
N GLU A 761 -12.93 17.06 -12.09
CA GLU A 761 -12.62 16.73 -13.49
C GLU A 761 -13.82 16.87 -14.42
N LYS A 762 -15.04 16.63 -13.90
CA LYS A 762 -16.33 16.65 -14.62
C LYS A 762 -16.28 15.86 -15.94
N PRO A 763 -15.92 14.55 -15.90
CA PRO A 763 -15.91 13.73 -17.10
C PRO A 763 -17.33 13.57 -17.67
N GLU A 764 -17.43 13.36 -18.97
CA GLU A 764 -18.71 13.10 -19.65
C GLU A 764 -19.31 11.73 -19.29
N GLY A 765 -18.47 10.82 -18.80
CA GLY A 765 -18.86 9.47 -18.48
C GLY A 765 -17.82 8.73 -17.64
N VAL A 766 -18.29 7.73 -16.89
CA VAL A 766 -17.47 6.84 -16.07
C VAL A 766 -17.70 5.38 -16.47
N VAL A 767 -16.62 4.64 -16.67
CA VAL A 767 -16.63 3.18 -16.93
C VAL A 767 -16.40 2.44 -15.61
N VAL A 768 -17.36 1.60 -15.22
CA VAL A 768 -17.36 0.84 -13.95
C VAL A 768 -17.33 -0.67 -14.16
N GLN A 769 -17.53 -1.15 -15.39
CA GLN A 769 -17.76 -2.56 -15.71
C GLN A 769 -16.46 -3.35 -15.96
N PHE A 770 -15.30 -2.69 -15.99
CA PHE A 770 -14.04 -3.28 -16.42
C PHE A 770 -13.09 -3.63 -15.26
N GLY A 771 -13.16 -2.90 -14.14
CA GLY A 771 -12.30 -3.12 -12.98
C GLY A 771 -12.77 -4.21 -12.01
N GLY A 772 -13.70 -5.09 -12.40
CA GLY A 772 -14.22 -6.14 -11.51
C GLY A 772 -15.17 -5.61 -10.44
N GLN A 773 -15.30 -6.31 -9.31
CA GLN A 773 -16.36 -6.03 -8.32
C GLN A 773 -16.22 -4.69 -7.61
N THR A 774 -15.00 -4.20 -7.41
CA THR A 774 -14.76 -2.95 -6.67
C THR A 774 -15.53 -1.77 -7.28
N PRO A 775 -15.34 -1.40 -8.56
CA PRO A 775 -16.12 -0.31 -9.17
C PRO A 775 -17.60 -0.65 -9.38
N LEU A 776 -17.98 -1.93 -9.54
CA LEU A 776 -19.38 -2.35 -9.61
C LEU A 776 -20.13 -2.02 -8.32
N ASN A 777 -19.50 -2.27 -7.16
CA ASN A 777 -20.08 -1.94 -5.86
C ASN A 777 -20.29 -0.43 -5.65
N LEU A 778 -19.60 0.42 -6.42
CA LEU A 778 -19.75 1.87 -6.38
C LEU A 778 -20.83 2.39 -7.33
N ALA A 779 -21.28 1.58 -8.30
CA ALA A 779 -22.10 2.03 -9.43
C ALA A 779 -23.42 2.70 -8.98
N ASP A 780 -24.11 2.13 -7.99
CA ASP A 780 -25.35 2.70 -7.46
C ASP A 780 -25.12 4.02 -6.72
N GLY A 781 -24.06 4.09 -5.91
CA GLY A 781 -23.68 5.31 -5.19
C GLY A 781 -23.30 6.44 -6.14
N LEU A 782 -22.55 6.12 -7.19
CA LEU A 782 -22.16 7.06 -8.25
C LEU A 782 -23.40 7.54 -9.03
N LYS A 783 -24.30 6.63 -9.41
CA LYS A 783 -25.54 6.98 -10.11
C LYS A 783 -26.45 7.86 -9.24
N ALA A 784 -26.59 7.53 -7.95
CA ALA A 784 -27.35 8.34 -6.99
C ALA A 784 -26.76 9.75 -6.81
N ALA A 785 -25.44 9.89 -6.96
CA ALA A 785 -24.74 11.19 -6.97
C ALA A 785 -24.84 11.93 -8.31
N GLY A 786 -25.51 11.37 -9.33
CA GLY A 786 -25.69 11.99 -10.64
C GLY A 786 -24.51 11.79 -11.61
N VAL A 787 -23.64 10.82 -11.34
CA VAL A 787 -22.52 10.47 -12.23
C VAL A 787 -23.04 9.72 -13.48
N PRO A 788 -22.70 10.16 -14.71
CA PRO A 788 -23.07 9.46 -15.93
C PRO A 788 -22.27 8.17 -16.09
N ILE A 789 -22.91 7.02 -15.86
CA ILE A 789 -22.31 5.70 -16.08
C ILE A 789 -22.44 5.34 -17.56
N LEU A 790 -21.30 5.10 -18.23
CA LEU A 790 -21.26 4.65 -19.63
C LEU A 790 -21.52 3.15 -19.73
N GLY A 791 -22.03 2.68 -20.87
CA GLY A 791 -22.26 1.25 -21.11
C GLY A 791 -23.49 0.70 -20.39
N THR A 792 -23.42 -0.56 -20.00
CA THR A 792 -24.52 -1.26 -19.32
C THR A 792 -24.86 -0.57 -17.99
N GLN A 793 -26.14 -0.28 -17.80
CA GLN A 793 -26.62 0.51 -16.67
C GLN A 793 -26.67 -0.30 -15.36
N PRO A 794 -26.53 0.33 -14.18
CA PRO A 794 -26.57 -0.35 -12.88
C PRO A 794 -27.82 -1.21 -12.67
N GLU A 795 -28.99 -0.80 -13.15
CA GLU A 795 -30.23 -1.58 -13.03
C GLU A 795 -30.17 -2.90 -13.81
N SER A 796 -29.48 -2.92 -14.95
CA SER A 796 -29.25 -4.14 -15.72
C SER A 796 -28.27 -5.07 -15.01
N ILE A 797 -27.29 -4.50 -14.30
CA ILE A 797 -26.35 -5.26 -13.47
C ILE A 797 -27.10 -5.87 -12.29
N GLU A 798 -27.92 -5.10 -11.58
CA GLU A 798 -28.76 -5.57 -10.48
C GLU A 798 -29.75 -6.65 -10.94
N MET A 799 -30.39 -6.49 -12.12
CA MET A 799 -31.29 -7.50 -12.68
C MET A 799 -30.60 -8.84 -12.93
N ALA A 800 -29.31 -8.83 -13.26
CA ALA A 800 -28.52 -10.04 -13.48
C ALA A 800 -28.00 -10.66 -12.17
N GLU A 801 -27.66 -9.83 -11.17
CA GLU A 801 -27.14 -10.28 -9.87
C GLU A 801 -28.24 -10.70 -8.87
N ASP A 802 -29.41 -10.05 -8.89
CA ASP A 802 -30.55 -10.41 -8.05
C ASP A 802 -31.26 -11.65 -8.62
N ARG A 803 -31.31 -12.73 -7.83
CA ARG A 803 -31.87 -14.00 -8.31
C ARG A 803 -33.35 -13.98 -8.58
N LYS A 804 -34.16 -13.14 -7.92
CA LYS A 804 -35.60 -13.06 -8.22
C LYS A 804 -35.81 -12.37 -9.56
N LEU A 805 -35.12 -11.25 -9.77
CA LEU A 805 -35.17 -10.53 -11.05
C LEU A 805 -34.61 -11.39 -12.19
N PHE A 806 -33.49 -12.07 -11.94
CA PHE A 806 -32.87 -12.99 -12.88
C PHE A 806 -33.78 -14.17 -13.24
N ALA A 807 -34.42 -14.82 -12.27
CA ALA A 807 -35.34 -15.92 -12.53
C ALA A 807 -36.54 -15.46 -13.37
N VAL A 808 -37.13 -14.30 -13.06
CA VAL A 808 -38.22 -13.70 -13.85
C VAL A 808 -37.78 -13.41 -15.28
N MET A 809 -36.55 -12.92 -15.46
CA MET A 809 -35.96 -12.68 -16.78
C MET A 809 -35.83 -13.98 -17.58
N LEU A 810 -35.29 -15.05 -16.97
CA LEU A 810 -35.14 -16.33 -17.64
C LEU A 810 -36.48 -16.96 -18.01
N ASP A 811 -37.48 -16.89 -17.12
CA ASP A 811 -38.84 -17.37 -17.39
C ASP A 811 -39.48 -16.62 -18.55
N LYS A 812 -39.32 -15.29 -18.61
CA LYS A 812 -39.79 -14.45 -19.72
C LYS A 812 -39.14 -14.86 -21.06
N LEU A 813 -37.85 -15.21 -21.03
CA LEU A 813 -37.10 -15.63 -22.20
C LEU A 813 -37.30 -17.11 -22.57
N GLY A 814 -38.00 -17.88 -21.73
CA GLY A 814 -38.16 -19.33 -21.91
C GLY A 814 -36.85 -20.11 -21.78
N LEU A 815 -35.89 -19.57 -21.02
CA LEU A 815 -34.58 -20.19 -20.79
C LEU A 815 -34.62 -21.06 -19.53
N ARG A 816 -33.93 -22.20 -19.57
CA ARG A 816 -33.90 -23.13 -18.43
C ARG A 816 -32.92 -22.63 -17.37
N GLN A 817 -33.33 -22.79 -16.11
CA GLN A 817 -32.49 -22.62 -14.93
C GLN A 817 -32.65 -23.83 -14.01
N THR A 818 -31.67 -24.06 -13.15
CA THR A 818 -31.79 -25.07 -12.11
C THR A 818 -32.89 -24.68 -11.11
N PRO A 819 -33.70 -25.64 -10.60
CA PRO A 819 -34.62 -25.34 -9.51
C PRO A 819 -33.88 -24.70 -8.34
N ASN A 820 -34.38 -23.56 -7.86
CA ASN A 820 -33.69 -22.75 -6.86
C ASN A 820 -34.64 -22.16 -5.80
N GLY A 821 -34.06 -21.51 -4.80
CA GLY A 821 -34.76 -20.77 -3.76
C GLY A 821 -33.84 -19.90 -2.92
N SER A 822 -34.44 -19.02 -2.13
CA SER A 822 -33.76 -18.05 -1.27
C SER A 822 -34.29 -18.21 0.16
N ALA A 823 -33.40 -18.41 1.12
CA ALA A 823 -33.72 -18.60 2.54
C ALA A 823 -33.09 -17.50 3.40
N VAL A 824 -33.82 -16.99 4.39
CA VAL A 824 -33.27 -16.09 5.43
C VAL A 824 -33.19 -16.75 6.80
N SER A 825 -33.55 -18.04 6.90
CA SER A 825 -33.46 -18.82 8.12
C SER A 825 -33.13 -20.28 7.82
N MET A 826 -32.63 -20.97 8.85
CA MET A 826 -32.31 -22.41 8.81
C MET A 826 -33.49 -23.25 8.30
N GLU A 827 -34.66 -23.08 8.88
CA GLU A 827 -35.83 -23.92 8.54
C GLU A 827 -36.36 -23.61 7.13
N GLN A 828 -36.25 -22.37 6.66
CA GLN A 828 -36.54 -22.04 5.26
C GLN A 828 -35.54 -22.72 4.32
N ALA A 829 -34.25 -22.72 4.67
CA ALA A 829 -33.22 -23.36 3.86
C ALA A 829 -33.47 -24.86 3.70
N VAL A 830 -33.77 -25.55 4.81
CA VAL A 830 -34.11 -26.97 4.81
C VAL A 830 -35.37 -27.25 4.00
N ALA A 831 -36.43 -26.45 4.16
CA ALA A 831 -37.66 -26.61 3.40
C ALA A 831 -37.43 -26.44 1.88
N ILE A 832 -36.61 -25.47 1.49
CA ILE A 832 -36.24 -25.22 0.10
C ILE A 832 -35.40 -26.39 -0.45
N ALA A 833 -34.38 -26.84 0.28
CA ALA A 833 -33.53 -27.95 -0.14
C ALA A 833 -34.31 -29.26 -0.25
N ASN A 834 -35.27 -29.53 0.64
CA ASN A 834 -36.15 -30.71 0.55
C ASN A 834 -37.13 -30.62 -0.64
N ARG A 835 -37.59 -29.41 -1.00
CA ARG A 835 -38.41 -29.18 -2.19
C ARG A 835 -37.64 -29.38 -3.49
N ILE A 836 -36.37 -28.95 -3.53
CA ILE A 836 -35.50 -28.99 -4.72
C ILE A 836 -34.79 -30.35 -4.86
N GLY A 837 -34.48 -30.99 -3.74
CA GLY A 837 -33.72 -32.24 -3.61
C GLY A 837 -32.21 -32.03 -3.56
N TYR A 838 -31.50 -32.88 -2.81
CA TYR A 838 -30.03 -32.93 -2.74
C TYR A 838 -29.38 -33.72 -3.90
N PRO A 839 -28.12 -33.43 -4.26
CA PRO A 839 -27.27 -32.36 -3.73
C PRO A 839 -27.73 -30.96 -4.16
N VAL A 840 -27.43 -29.97 -3.31
CA VAL A 840 -27.69 -28.55 -3.57
C VAL A 840 -26.40 -27.74 -3.45
N LEU A 841 -26.27 -26.71 -4.28
CA LEU A 841 -25.24 -25.69 -4.14
C LEU A 841 -25.81 -24.57 -3.26
N VAL A 842 -25.13 -24.27 -2.16
CA VAL A 842 -25.50 -23.17 -1.27
C VAL A 842 -24.52 -22.03 -1.40
N ARG A 843 -25.01 -20.78 -1.38
CA ARG A 843 -24.16 -19.60 -1.54
C ARG A 843 -24.71 -18.34 -0.87
N PRO A 844 -23.84 -17.43 -0.41
CA PRO A 844 -24.25 -16.08 -0.03
C PRO A 844 -24.67 -15.26 -1.25
N SER A 845 -25.51 -14.24 -1.05
CA SER A 845 -25.84 -13.24 -2.08
C SER A 845 -24.73 -12.17 -2.21
N PHE A 846 -24.57 -11.60 -3.41
CA PHE A 846 -23.61 -10.53 -3.76
C PHE A 846 -22.13 -10.86 -3.52
N VAL A 847 -21.65 -11.97 -4.10
CA VAL A 847 -20.26 -12.42 -4.00
C VAL A 847 -19.71 -12.83 -5.36
N LEU A 848 -18.42 -12.55 -5.58
CA LEU A 848 -17.65 -12.98 -6.76
C LEU A 848 -16.73 -14.14 -6.40
N GLY A 849 -16.41 -15.01 -7.38
CA GLY A 849 -15.36 -16.02 -7.22
C GLY A 849 -15.78 -17.17 -6.31
N GLY A 850 -17.09 -17.45 -6.25
CA GLY A 850 -17.61 -18.54 -5.43
C GLY A 850 -17.47 -18.34 -3.92
N ARG A 851 -17.31 -17.09 -3.43
CA ARG A 851 -16.99 -16.87 -2.01
C ARG A 851 -18.06 -17.44 -1.08
N GLY A 852 -17.63 -18.37 -0.23
CA GLY A 852 -18.51 -19.07 0.71
C GLY A 852 -19.51 -20.01 0.05
N MET A 853 -19.30 -20.43 -1.20
CA MET A 853 -20.14 -21.45 -1.83
C MET A 853 -19.75 -22.84 -1.35
N GLU A 854 -20.72 -23.70 -1.08
CA GLU A 854 -20.49 -25.10 -0.67
C GLU A 854 -21.46 -26.05 -1.38
N LEU A 855 -20.97 -27.24 -1.74
CA LEU A 855 -21.83 -28.33 -2.21
C LEU A 855 -22.32 -29.12 -1.00
N VAL A 856 -23.64 -29.22 -0.86
CA VAL A 856 -24.30 -29.82 0.28
C VAL A 856 -25.08 -31.05 -0.18
N TYR A 857 -24.80 -32.21 0.43
CA TYR A 857 -25.34 -33.50 0.00
C TYR A 857 -26.51 -33.99 0.85
N ASN A 858 -26.72 -33.43 2.04
CA ASN A 858 -27.79 -33.83 2.95
C ASN A 858 -28.16 -32.67 3.91
N GLU A 859 -29.22 -32.87 4.70
CA GLU A 859 -29.72 -31.86 5.64
C GLU A 859 -28.72 -31.52 6.76
N SER A 860 -27.94 -32.49 7.23
CA SER A 860 -26.95 -32.25 8.30
C SER A 860 -25.85 -31.29 7.82
N ASP A 861 -25.36 -31.48 6.60
CA ASP A 861 -24.40 -30.58 5.96
C ASP A 861 -25.01 -29.18 5.75
N LEU A 862 -26.28 -29.11 5.31
CA LEU A 862 -26.98 -27.84 5.13
C LEU A 862 -27.07 -27.07 6.44
N ARG A 863 -27.45 -27.76 7.53
CA ARG A 863 -27.55 -27.15 8.86
C ARG A 863 -26.21 -26.67 9.38
N ARG A 864 -25.12 -27.40 9.14
CA ARG A 864 -23.76 -26.95 9.46
C ARG A 864 -23.40 -25.67 8.70
N TYR A 865 -23.60 -25.66 7.39
CA TYR A 865 -23.29 -24.50 6.55
C TYR A 865 -24.11 -23.27 6.97
N VAL A 866 -25.43 -23.40 7.11
CA VAL A 866 -26.31 -22.27 7.43
C VAL A 866 -26.04 -21.73 8.83
N ALA A 867 -25.67 -22.58 9.80
CA ALA A 867 -25.28 -22.12 11.13
C ALA A 867 -24.02 -21.24 11.06
N ALA A 868 -22.98 -21.70 10.35
CA ALA A 868 -21.76 -20.92 10.13
C ALA A 868 -22.03 -19.61 9.37
N ALA A 869 -22.90 -19.65 8.34
CA ALA A 869 -23.26 -18.47 7.55
C ALA A 869 -24.11 -17.45 8.35
N ILE A 870 -24.97 -17.91 9.25
CA ILE A 870 -25.76 -17.05 10.15
C ILE A 870 -24.86 -16.43 11.22
N ASP A 871 -23.94 -17.19 11.82
CA ASP A 871 -22.98 -16.65 12.81
C ASP A 871 -22.04 -15.59 12.20
N LEU A 872 -21.65 -15.76 10.93
CA LEU A 872 -20.93 -14.74 10.15
C LEU A 872 -21.80 -13.51 9.80
N GLY A 873 -23.13 -13.64 9.86
CA GLY A 873 -24.11 -12.59 9.59
C GLY A 873 -24.59 -11.85 10.84
N SER A 874 -24.60 -12.50 12.00
CA SER A 874 -25.03 -11.94 13.30
C SER A 874 -23.93 -11.16 14.01
N ALA A 875 -22.65 -11.33 13.63
CA ALA A 875 -21.54 -10.47 14.05
C ALA A 875 -21.56 -9.04 13.42
N ARG A 876 -22.68 -8.61 12.81
CA ARG A 876 -22.79 -7.35 12.06
C ARG A 876 -24.06 -6.55 12.35
N VAL A 877 -24.40 -6.43 13.63
CA VAL A 877 -25.36 -5.42 14.10
C VAL A 877 -24.63 -4.55 15.12
N PRO A 878 -24.58 -3.22 14.98
CA PRO A 878 -24.05 -2.34 16.01
C PRO A 878 -24.71 -2.65 17.35
N HIS A 879 -23.90 -2.76 18.42
CA HIS A 879 -24.38 -2.87 19.80
C HIS A 879 -25.10 -1.57 20.19
N ALA A 880 -26.37 -1.48 19.81
CA ALA A 880 -27.29 -0.45 20.29
C ALA A 880 -28.70 -1.04 20.51
N VAL A 881 -28.81 -2.32 20.87
CA VAL A 881 -30.08 -2.91 21.40
C VAL A 881 -29.85 -4.08 22.37
N SER A 882 -28.68 -4.18 23.04
CA SER A 882 -28.45 -5.26 24.03
C SER A 882 -28.91 -4.93 25.46
N ASP A 883 -29.31 -3.69 25.77
CA ASP A 883 -29.63 -3.28 27.15
C ASP A 883 -31.13 -3.39 27.53
N ILE A 884 -31.93 -4.18 26.81
CA ILE A 884 -33.34 -4.43 27.16
C ILE A 884 -33.58 -5.89 27.62
N LEU A 885 -32.53 -6.70 27.76
CA LEU A 885 -32.64 -8.09 28.24
C LEU A 885 -31.85 -8.32 29.54
N SER A 886 -32.05 -7.44 30.53
CA SER A 886 -31.72 -7.73 31.93
C SER A 886 -32.89 -7.34 32.86
N GLY A 887 -33.90 -8.19 32.87
CA GLY A 887 -34.85 -8.43 33.98
C GLY A 887 -35.48 -7.24 34.71
N SER A 888 -36.74 -6.93 34.40
CA SER A 888 -37.83 -6.88 35.41
C SER A 888 -39.19 -6.58 34.77
N SER A 889 -40.23 -7.20 35.34
CA SER A 889 -41.68 -7.00 35.11
C SER A 889 -42.27 -7.37 33.73
N LEU A 890 -43.00 -8.48 33.74
CA LEU A 890 -44.10 -8.81 32.83
C LEU A 890 -45.23 -7.78 33.01
N GLU A 891 -45.56 -7.00 31.98
CA GLU A 891 -46.93 -6.55 31.65
C GLU A 891 -46.97 -5.76 30.31
N GLU A 892 -47.88 -6.22 29.43
CA GLU A 892 -48.51 -5.55 28.28
C GLU A 892 -47.67 -4.65 27.33
N ALA A 893 -47.25 -5.21 26.18
CA ALA A 893 -46.87 -4.47 24.98
C ALA A 893 -47.86 -4.76 23.82
N PRO A 894 -48.25 -3.75 23.00
CA PRO A 894 -49.36 -3.86 22.05
C PRO A 894 -49.03 -4.73 20.83
N GLN A 895 -49.96 -5.61 20.47
CA GLN A 895 -49.87 -6.63 19.42
C GLN A 895 -49.93 -6.13 17.96
N ASN A 896 -49.77 -4.84 17.67
CA ASN A 896 -49.87 -4.34 16.29
C ASN A 896 -48.84 -3.24 16.00
N ALA A 897 -47.62 -3.64 15.65
CA ALA A 897 -46.70 -2.81 14.89
C ALA A 897 -46.10 -3.69 13.78
N GLU A 898 -46.50 -3.44 12.54
CA GLU A 898 -45.78 -3.98 11.39
C GLU A 898 -44.36 -3.38 11.38
N PRO A 899 -43.30 -4.18 11.17
CA PRO A 899 -41.95 -3.67 11.08
C PRO A 899 -41.83 -2.73 9.89
N SER A 900 -41.11 -1.62 10.08
CA SER A 900 -40.88 -0.65 9.03
C SER A 900 -40.05 -1.27 7.89
N ALA A 901 -40.23 -0.81 6.65
CA ALA A 901 -39.55 -1.34 5.48
C ALA A 901 -38.00 -1.20 5.52
N GLN A 902 -37.45 -0.47 6.49
CA GLN A 902 -36.01 -0.35 6.72
C GLN A 902 -35.43 -1.50 7.56
N ASP A 903 -36.23 -2.14 8.43
CA ASP A 903 -35.74 -3.18 9.35
C ASP A 903 -35.59 -4.55 8.68
N VAL A 904 -36.27 -4.77 7.54
CA VAL A 904 -36.24 -6.05 6.79
C VAL A 904 -35.02 -6.16 5.85
N ARG A 905 -34.24 -5.08 5.65
CA ARG A 905 -33.05 -5.08 4.76
C ARG A 905 -31.78 -5.69 5.37
N ALA A 906 -31.80 -6.10 6.64
CA ALA A 906 -30.60 -6.54 7.35
C ALA A 906 -30.26 -8.05 7.22
N ALA A 907 -31.15 -8.89 6.70
CA ALA A 907 -30.86 -10.32 6.49
C ALA A 907 -30.48 -10.61 5.03
N ARG A 908 -29.19 -10.83 4.75
CA ARG A 908 -28.76 -11.33 3.44
C ARG A 908 -29.24 -12.77 3.24
N PRO A 909 -30.02 -13.06 2.20
CA PRO A 909 -30.49 -14.42 1.97
C PRO A 909 -29.36 -15.37 1.56
N ILE A 910 -29.48 -16.61 2.01
CA ILE A 910 -28.73 -17.77 1.52
C ILE A 910 -29.48 -18.33 0.31
N LEU A 911 -28.77 -18.44 -0.81
CA LEU A 911 -29.30 -18.97 -2.05
C LEU A 911 -29.01 -20.47 -2.12
N ILE A 912 -29.99 -21.24 -2.60
CA ILE A 912 -29.95 -22.69 -2.68
C ILE A 912 -30.38 -23.10 -4.08
N ASP A 913 -29.47 -23.70 -4.83
CA ASP A 913 -29.65 -24.11 -6.21
C ASP A 913 -29.50 -25.63 -6.32
N ARG A 914 -30.33 -26.29 -7.15
CA ARG A 914 -30.13 -27.71 -7.46
C ARG A 914 -28.77 -27.90 -8.12
N PHE A 915 -27.93 -28.76 -7.56
CA PHE A 915 -26.68 -29.11 -8.21
C PHE A 915 -26.92 -30.08 -9.38
N LEU A 916 -26.37 -29.76 -10.55
CA LEU A 916 -26.43 -30.61 -11.74
C LEU A 916 -25.19 -31.50 -11.80
N GLU A 917 -25.32 -32.70 -11.24
CA GLU A 917 -24.26 -33.71 -11.31
C GLU A 917 -23.99 -34.13 -12.77
N ASP A 918 -22.73 -34.39 -13.09
CA ASP A 918 -22.24 -34.84 -14.41
C ASP A 918 -22.62 -33.89 -15.57
N ALA A 919 -22.73 -32.58 -15.29
CA ALA A 919 -22.96 -31.55 -16.30
C ALA A 919 -21.65 -30.88 -16.71
N MET A 920 -21.53 -30.54 -17.99
CA MET A 920 -20.42 -29.77 -18.54
C MET A 920 -20.65 -28.28 -18.29
N GLU A 921 -19.65 -27.55 -17.80
CA GLU A 921 -19.73 -26.09 -17.66
C GLU A 921 -19.22 -25.39 -18.94
N VAL A 922 -19.88 -24.30 -19.30
CA VAL A 922 -19.57 -23.52 -20.51
C VAL A 922 -19.62 -22.04 -20.20
N ASP A 923 -18.54 -21.32 -20.52
CA ASP A 923 -18.47 -19.87 -20.47
C ASP A 923 -18.67 -19.26 -21.86
N VAL A 924 -19.34 -18.11 -21.92
CA VAL A 924 -19.53 -17.36 -23.16
C VAL A 924 -19.28 -15.89 -22.93
N ASP A 925 -18.26 -15.35 -23.60
CA ASP A 925 -18.05 -13.90 -23.64
C ASP A 925 -18.62 -13.32 -24.93
N CYS A 926 -19.31 -12.19 -24.82
CA CYS A 926 -19.88 -11.47 -25.96
C CYS A 926 -19.79 -9.95 -25.81
N ILE A 927 -19.94 -9.23 -26.92
CA ILE A 927 -20.10 -7.78 -26.96
C ILE A 927 -21.47 -7.47 -27.54
N SER A 928 -22.17 -6.50 -26.92
CA SER A 928 -23.43 -5.97 -27.39
C SER A 928 -23.38 -4.45 -27.47
N ASP A 929 -23.95 -3.87 -28.53
CA ASP A 929 -24.17 -2.41 -28.66
C ASP A 929 -25.63 -1.99 -28.39
N GLY A 930 -26.45 -2.93 -27.90
CA GLY A 930 -27.88 -2.78 -27.65
C GLY A 930 -28.77 -3.24 -28.81
N GLU A 931 -28.22 -3.31 -30.04
CA GLU A 931 -28.94 -3.80 -31.22
C GLU A 931 -28.36 -5.12 -31.74
N THR A 932 -27.04 -5.15 -31.88
CA THR A 932 -26.25 -6.28 -32.35
C THR A 932 -25.48 -6.87 -31.17
N THR A 933 -25.55 -8.18 -31.03
CA THR A 933 -24.73 -8.93 -30.07
C THR A 933 -23.89 -9.96 -30.82
N VAL A 934 -22.57 -9.90 -30.62
CA VAL A 934 -21.61 -10.80 -31.25
C VAL A 934 -20.91 -11.62 -30.17
N ILE A 935 -20.94 -12.94 -30.35
CA ILE A 935 -20.22 -13.89 -29.50
C ILE A 935 -18.72 -13.71 -29.77
N GLY A 936 -17.95 -13.51 -28.70
CA GLY A 936 -16.50 -13.51 -28.75
C GLY A 936 -15.98 -14.94 -28.88
N ALA A 937 -16.30 -15.78 -27.90
CA ALA A 937 -16.08 -17.22 -27.96
C ALA A 937 -17.01 -17.96 -26.98
N ILE A 938 -17.24 -19.24 -27.28
CA ILE A 938 -17.83 -20.23 -26.39
C ILE A 938 -16.70 -21.13 -25.90
N MET A 939 -16.55 -21.23 -24.58
CA MET A 939 -15.46 -21.93 -23.89
C MET A 939 -16.02 -23.15 -23.19
N GLU A 940 -15.57 -24.34 -23.59
CA GLU A 940 -15.93 -25.60 -22.93
C GLU A 940 -14.94 -25.88 -21.81
N HIS A 941 -15.41 -26.10 -20.58
CA HIS A 941 -14.53 -26.47 -19.47
C HIS A 941 -14.07 -27.93 -19.59
N ILE A 942 -12.94 -28.26 -18.98
CA ILE A 942 -12.51 -29.66 -18.86
C ILE A 942 -13.14 -30.29 -17.63
N GLU A 943 -13.14 -29.57 -16.51
CA GLU A 943 -13.84 -29.92 -15.29
C GLU A 943 -15.35 -29.79 -15.46
N GLN A 944 -16.08 -30.65 -14.75
CA GLN A 944 -17.54 -30.59 -14.69
C GLN A 944 -18.02 -29.37 -13.87
N ALA A 945 -19.28 -28.99 -14.10
CA ALA A 945 -19.97 -27.99 -13.29
C ALA A 945 -19.90 -28.37 -11.80
N GLY A 946 -19.62 -27.37 -10.96
CA GLY A 946 -19.34 -27.56 -9.53
C GLY A 946 -17.87 -27.36 -9.15
N ILE A 947 -16.97 -27.37 -10.13
CA ILE A 947 -15.67 -26.72 -10.02
C ILE A 947 -15.82 -25.30 -10.59
N HIS A 948 -15.42 -24.31 -9.82
CA HIS A 948 -15.60 -22.91 -10.20
C HIS A 948 -14.84 -22.57 -11.49
N SER A 949 -15.48 -21.87 -12.44
CA SER A 949 -14.91 -21.46 -13.74
C SER A 949 -13.49 -20.88 -13.72
N GLY A 950 -13.18 -20.11 -12.67
CA GLY A 950 -11.83 -19.57 -12.45
C GLY A 950 -10.75 -20.64 -12.25
N ASP A 951 -11.08 -21.76 -11.61
CA ASP A 951 -10.17 -22.87 -11.31
C ASP A 951 -10.19 -23.95 -12.40
N SER A 952 -11.20 -23.96 -13.27
CA SER A 952 -11.30 -24.89 -14.38
C SER A 952 -10.32 -24.55 -15.50
N ALA A 953 -9.82 -25.58 -16.17
CA ALA A 953 -9.27 -25.47 -17.50
C ALA A 953 -10.42 -25.30 -18.50
N CYS A 954 -10.19 -24.56 -19.59
CA CYS A 954 -11.19 -24.39 -20.63
C CYS A 954 -10.60 -24.27 -22.04
N VAL A 955 -11.41 -24.61 -23.04
CA VAL A 955 -10.98 -24.82 -24.43
C VAL A 955 -11.78 -23.95 -25.40
N ILE A 956 -11.07 -23.30 -26.33
CA ILE A 956 -11.61 -22.63 -27.52
C ILE A 956 -10.98 -23.22 -28.78
N PRO A 957 -11.74 -23.66 -29.79
CA PRO A 957 -13.19 -23.84 -29.76
C PRO A 957 -13.58 -25.07 -28.94
N THR A 958 -14.87 -25.17 -28.60
CA THR A 958 -15.47 -26.35 -27.94
C THR A 958 -15.20 -27.63 -28.75
N PHE A 959 -14.97 -28.75 -28.08
CA PHE A 959 -14.54 -30.00 -28.72
C PHE A 959 -15.56 -31.15 -28.58
N SER A 960 -16.45 -31.11 -27.58
CA SER A 960 -17.44 -32.19 -27.38
C SER A 960 -18.89 -31.76 -27.61
N LEU A 961 -19.20 -30.46 -27.53
CA LEU A 961 -20.58 -29.95 -27.65
C LEU A 961 -21.16 -30.08 -29.07
N THR A 962 -22.44 -30.43 -29.16
CA THR A 962 -23.14 -30.56 -30.44
C THR A 962 -23.47 -29.20 -31.05
N LYS A 963 -23.67 -29.16 -32.37
CA LYS A 963 -24.08 -27.91 -33.07
C LYS A 963 -25.41 -27.37 -32.58
N THR A 964 -26.32 -28.24 -32.12
CA THR A 964 -27.62 -27.86 -31.58
C THR A 964 -27.45 -27.12 -30.26
N VAL A 965 -26.66 -27.70 -29.34
CA VAL A 965 -26.33 -27.07 -28.05
C VAL A 965 -25.63 -25.72 -28.26
N LEU A 966 -24.63 -25.65 -29.16
CA LEU A 966 -23.92 -24.39 -29.45
C LEU A 966 -24.86 -23.30 -30.00
N ALA A 967 -25.84 -23.69 -30.82
CA ALA A 967 -26.85 -22.77 -31.34
C ALA A 967 -27.82 -22.29 -30.24
N GLU A 968 -28.24 -23.16 -29.33
CA GLU A 968 -29.07 -22.81 -28.17
C GLU A 968 -28.33 -21.84 -27.24
N ILE A 969 -27.07 -22.13 -26.89
CA ILE A 969 -26.18 -21.27 -26.10
C ILE A 969 -26.06 -19.89 -26.76
N SER A 970 -25.72 -19.85 -28.05
CA SER A 970 -25.58 -18.59 -28.80
C SER A 970 -26.87 -17.77 -28.84
N SER A 971 -28.01 -18.43 -29.02
CA SER A 971 -29.32 -17.79 -29.05
C SER A 971 -29.71 -17.24 -27.67
N ALA A 972 -29.50 -18.03 -26.62
CA ALA A 972 -29.77 -17.65 -25.24
C ALA A 972 -28.92 -16.45 -24.81
N THR A 973 -27.61 -16.46 -25.08
CA THR A 973 -26.71 -15.34 -24.79
C THR A 973 -27.18 -14.06 -25.46
N LYS A 974 -27.56 -14.11 -26.75
CA LYS A 974 -28.06 -12.93 -27.47
C LYS A 974 -29.42 -12.44 -26.95
N ALA A 975 -30.29 -13.35 -26.54
CA ALA A 975 -31.58 -13.01 -25.94
C ALA A 975 -31.40 -12.29 -24.60
N MET A 976 -30.51 -12.80 -23.74
CA MET A 976 -30.18 -12.19 -22.45
C MET A 976 -29.51 -10.81 -22.63
N ALA A 977 -28.59 -10.69 -23.59
CA ALA A 977 -27.95 -9.40 -23.91
C ALA A 977 -28.98 -8.32 -24.27
N ARG A 978 -29.99 -8.69 -25.07
CA ARG A 978 -31.07 -7.79 -25.48
C ARG A 978 -31.98 -7.42 -24.31
N GLU A 979 -32.38 -8.40 -23.50
CA GLU A 979 -33.26 -8.18 -22.36
C GLU A 979 -32.61 -7.30 -21.28
N LEU A 980 -31.32 -7.51 -21.02
CA LEU A 980 -30.52 -6.68 -20.11
C LEU A 980 -30.07 -5.36 -20.74
N ASN A 981 -30.38 -5.10 -22.02
CA ASN A 981 -29.94 -3.92 -22.77
C ASN A 981 -28.42 -3.66 -22.63
N VAL A 982 -27.64 -4.73 -22.80
CA VAL A 982 -26.18 -4.68 -22.63
C VAL A 982 -25.55 -3.75 -23.66
N ARG A 983 -24.67 -2.86 -23.15
CA ARG A 983 -23.80 -1.99 -23.94
C ARG A 983 -22.36 -2.16 -23.48
N GLY A 984 -21.57 -2.92 -24.22
CA GLY A 984 -20.23 -3.33 -23.85
C GLY A 984 -20.11 -4.85 -23.74
N LEU A 985 -19.32 -5.32 -22.77
CA LEU A 985 -19.08 -6.75 -22.53
C LEU A 985 -20.20 -7.37 -21.69
N MET A 986 -20.47 -8.65 -21.96
CA MET A 986 -21.23 -9.53 -21.08
C MET A 986 -20.65 -10.94 -21.14
N ASN A 987 -20.62 -11.60 -19.99
CA ASN A 987 -20.29 -13.00 -19.84
C ASN A 987 -21.54 -13.78 -19.40
N VAL A 988 -21.66 -15.03 -19.85
CA VAL A 988 -22.73 -15.95 -19.46
C VAL A 988 -22.14 -17.32 -19.17
N GLN A 989 -22.56 -17.93 -18.07
CA GLN A 989 -22.20 -19.30 -17.71
C GLN A 989 -23.40 -20.23 -17.87
N PHE A 990 -23.15 -21.39 -18.46
CA PHE A 990 -24.13 -22.44 -18.67
C PHE A 990 -23.64 -23.77 -18.10
N ALA A 991 -24.59 -24.62 -17.71
CA ALA A 991 -24.37 -26.04 -17.51
C ALA A 991 -25.10 -26.81 -18.60
N VAL A 992 -24.43 -27.78 -19.22
CA VAL A 992 -24.97 -28.63 -20.29
C VAL A 992 -25.05 -30.06 -19.78
N LYS A 993 -26.25 -30.65 -19.80
CA LYS A 993 -26.47 -32.06 -19.44
C LYS A 993 -27.20 -32.78 -20.58
N GLY A 994 -26.47 -33.60 -21.31
CA GLY A 994 -26.96 -34.16 -22.58
C GLY A 994 -27.14 -33.07 -23.62
N GLU A 995 -28.36 -32.84 -24.09
CA GLU A 995 -28.70 -31.74 -25.01
C GLU A 995 -29.40 -30.56 -24.29
N ASP A 996 -29.62 -30.66 -22.98
CA ASP A 996 -30.29 -29.60 -22.21
C ASP A 996 -29.29 -28.56 -21.72
N VAL A 997 -29.56 -27.29 -22.03
CA VAL A 997 -28.75 -26.12 -21.63
C VAL A 997 -29.44 -25.39 -20.48
N TYR A 998 -28.72 -25.21 -19.37
CA TYR A 998 -29.18 -24.49 -18.18
C TYR A 998 -28.33 -23.24 -17.97
N VAL A 999 -28.95 -22.09 -17.74
CA VAL A 999 -28.25 -20.86 -17.39
C VAL A 999 -27.87 -20.88 -15.92
N LEU A 1000 -26.58 -20.68 -15.62
CA LEU A 1000 -26.08 -20.59 -14.24
C LEU A 1000 -26.05 -19.13 -13.78
N GLU A 1001 -25.41 -18.25 -14.55
CA GLU A 1001 -25.34 -16.82 -14.26
C GLU A 1001 -25.05 -15.98 -15.51
N VAL A 1002 -25.36 -14.69 -15.40
CA VAL A 1002 -25.02 -13.68 -16.40
C VAL A 1002 -24.30 -12.54 -15.69
N ASN A 1003 -23.18 -12.11 -16.26
CA ASN A 1003 -22.35 -11.03 -15.76
C ASN A 1003 -22.30 -9.94 -16.84
N PRO A 1004 -23.15 -8.89 -16.78
CA PRO A 1004 -23.21 -7.82 -17.79
C PRO A 1004 -22.05 -6.80 -17.67
N ARG A 1005 -20.84 -7.34 -17.68
CA ARG A 1005 -19.56 -6.67 -17.43
C ARG A 1005 -18.40 -7.46 -18.07
N ALA A 1006 -17.18 -6.96 -17.92
CA ALA A 1006 -16.01 -7.75 -18.25
C ALA A 1006 -15.88 -8.97 -17.30
N SER A 1007 -15.55 -10.12 -17.87
CA SER A 1007 -15.16 -11.34 -17.14
C SER A 1007 -13.64 -11.51 -17.18
N ARG A 1008 -13.13 -12.40 -16.34
CA ARG A 1008 -11.71 -12.76 -16.33
C ARG A 1008 -11.26 -13.48 -17.60
N THR A 1009 -12.17 -14.07 -18.37
CA THR A 1009 -11.85 -14.80 -19.61
C THR A 1009 -11.63 -13.89 -20.82
N VAL A 1010 -12.00 -12.60 -20.73
CA VAL A 1010 -11.88 -11.64 -21.84
C VAL A 1010 -10.46 -11.57 -22.45
N PRO A 1011 -9.36 -11.52 -21.68
CA PRO A 1011 -8.02 -11.54 -22.24
C PRO A 1011 -7.71 -12.84 -22.99
N PHE A 1012 -8.04 -14.00 -22.41
CA PHE A 1012 -7.88 -15.32 -23.03
C PHE A 1012 -8.64 -15.40 -24.36
N VAL A 1013 -9.94 -15.05 -24.35
CA VAL A 1013 -10.76 -15.00 -25.57
C VAL A 1013 -10.15 -14.06 -26.60
N SER A 1014 -9.76 -12.86 -26.18
CA SER A 1014 -9.16 -11.86 -27.09
C SER A 1014 -7.89 -12.37 -27.77
N LYS A 1015 -7.06 -13.14 -27.07
CA LYS A 1015 -5.84 -13.73 -27.64
C LYS A 1015 -6.12 -14.94 -28.51
N ALA A 1016 -7.08 -15.78 -28.15
CA ALA A 1016 -7.48 -16.95 -28.94
C ALA A 1016 -8.02 -16.55 -30.33
N ILE A 1017 -8.87 -15.52 -30.40
CA ILE A 1017 -9.48 -15.09 -31.67
C ILE A 1017 -8.73 -13.95 -32.37
N GLY A 1018 -7.74 -13.35 -31.70
CA GLY A 1018 -6.95 -12.22 -32.23
C GLY A 1018 -7.71 -10.89 -32.29
N VAL A 1019 -8.79 -10.72 -31.52
CA VAL A 1019 -9.62 -9.51 -31.48
C VAL A 1019 -9.61 -8.90 -30.07
N PRO A 1020 -9.28 -7.61 -29.90
CA PRO A 1020 -9.21 -6.99 -28.57
C PRO A 1020 -10.61 -6.64 -28.05
N LEU A 1021 -11.31 -7.59 -27.43
CA LEU A 1021 -12.72 -7.42 -27.05
C LEU A 1021 -12.97 -6.23 -26.10
N ALA A 1022 -12.14 -6.06 -25.06
CA ALA A 1022 -12.25 -4.91 -24.16
C ALA A 1022 -12.13 -3.56 -24.87
N LYS A 1023 -11.27 -3.47 -25.90
CA LYS A 1023 -11.08 -2.26 -26.71
C LYS A 1023 -12.33 -1.95 -27.53
N LEU A 1024 -12.92 -2.96 -28.16
CA LEU A 1024 -14.16 -2.79 -28.94
C LEU A 1024 -15.33 -2.42 -28.04
N ALA A 1025 -15.47 -3.09 -26.89
CA ALA A 1025 -16.50 -2.80 -25.92
C ALA A 1025 -16.39 -1.38 -25.34
N ALA A 1026 -15.17 -0.89 -25.08
CA ALA A 1026 -14.97 0.51 -24.67
C ALA A 1026 -15.45 1.51 -25.74
N LYS A 1027 -15.20 1.24 -27.03
CA LYS A 1027 -15.73 2.06 -28.12
C LYS A 1027 -17.26 1.99 -28.20
N VAL A 1028 -17.85 0.83 -27.93
CA VAL A 1028 -19.31 0.67 -27.85
C VAL A 1028 -19.92 1.45 -26.68
N MET A 1029 -19.27 1.44 -25.52
CA MET A 1029 -19.69 2.24 -24.36
C MET A 1029 -19.58 3.75 -24.63
N ALA A 1030 -18.72 4.15 -25.57
CA ALA A 1030 -18.61 5.50 -26.14
C ALA A 1030 -19.41 5.67 -27.45
N GLU A 1031 -20.55 4.98 -27.56
CA GLU A 1031 -21.58 5.14 -28.60
C GLU A 1031 -21.21 4.70 -30.03
N LYS A 1032 -20.16 3.89 -30.21
CA LYS A 1032 -19.93 3.19 -31.48
C LYS A 1032 -20.78 1.93 -31.60
N THR A 1033 -21.23 1.63 -32.81
CA THR A 1033 -21.90 0.34 -33.07
C THR A 1033 -20.89 -0.72 -33.50
N LEU A 1034 -21.20 -1.99 -33.26
CA LEU A 1034 -20.42 -3.12 -33.74
C LEU A 1034 -20.31 -3.16 -35.28
N SER A 1035 -21.33 -2.64 -35.96
CA SER A 1035 -21.32 -2.45 -37.41
C SER A 1035 -20.24 -1.46 -37.85
N GLU A 1036 -20.15 -0.29 -37.21
CA GLU A 1036 -19.09 0.71 -37.48
C GLU A 1036 -17.69 0.18 -37.17
N LEU A 1037 -17.57 -0.67 -36.14
CA LEU A 1037 -16.30 -1.27 -35.73
C LEU A 1037 -15.90 -2.50 -36.58
N GLY A 1038 -16.78 -2.96 -37.48
CA GLY A 1038 -16.53 -4.12 -38.34
C GLY A 1038 -16.53 -5.48 -37.63
N PHE A 1039 -16.97 -5.54 -36.36
CA PHE A 1039 -17.06 -6.79 -35.59
C PHE A 1039 -18.51 -7.24 -35.50
N THR A 1040 -19.02 -7.85 -36.57
CA THR A 1040 -20.45 -8.20 -36.72
C THR A 1040 -20.72 -9.71 -36.72
N LYS A 1041 -19.67 -10.54 -36.64
CA LYS A 1041 -19.75 -12.00 -36.68
C LYS A 1041 -18.74 -12.61 -35.73
N GLU A 1042 -19.12 -13.74 -35.15
CA GLU A 1042 -18.25 -14.58 -34.33
C GLU A 1042 -17.07 -15.10 -35.15
N ILE A 1043 -15.90 -15.16 -34.52
CA ILE A 1043 -14.68 -15.70 -35.11
C ILE A 1043 -14.33 -17.00 -34.38
N VAL A 1044 -14.43 -18.12 -35.09
CA VAL A 1044 -14.02 -19.43 -34.58
C VAL A 1044 -12.59 -19.72 -35.07
N PRO A 1045 -11.58 -19.83 -34.18
CA PRO A 1045 -10.20 -20.08 -34.58
C PRO A 1045 -10.02 -21.49 -35.17
N LYS A 1046 -9.01 -21.66 -36.01
CA LYS A 1046 -8.63 -22.97 -36.62
C LYS A 1046 -7.66 -23.79 -35.77
N HIS A 1047 -7.30 -23.27 -34.61
CA HIS A 1047 -6.42 -23.91 -33.63
C HIS A 1047 -7.18 -24.02 -32.32
N PHE A 1048 -6.75 -24.93 -31.45
CA PHE A 1048 -7.20 -25.00 -30.07
C PHE A 1048 -6.36 -24.06 -29.20
N SER A 1049 -7.05 -23.35 -28.33
CA SER A 1049 -6.50 -22.55 -27.25
C SER A 1049 -7.03 -23.13 -25.95
N VAL A 1050 -6.14 -23.53 -25.06
CA VAL A 1050 -6.47 -24.09 -23.74
C VAL A 1050 -5.97 -23.14 -22.67
N LYS A 1051 -6.87 -22.70 -21.79
CA LYS A 1051 -6.52 -22.00 -20.55
C LYS A 1051 -6.43 -23.03 -19.42
N GLU A 1052 -5.41 -22.92 -18.58
CA GLU A 1052 -5.21 -23.73 -17.38
C GLU A 1052 -4.96 -22.82 -16.16
N ALA A 1053 -5.44 -23.23 -14.98
CA ALA A 1053 -5.32 -22.46 -13.75
C ALA A 1053 -4.03 -22.77 -12.98
N VAL A 1054 -3.50 -21.78 -12.25
CA VAL A 1054 -2.32 -21.90 -11.38
C VAL A 1054 -2.74 -21.68 -9.93
N PHE A 1055 -2.34 -22.58 -9.04
CA PHE A 1055 -2.82 -22.64 -7.66
C PHE A 1055 -1.73 -22.30 -6.62
N PRO A 1056 -2.09 -21.63 -5.51
CA PRO A 1056 -1.15 -21.24 -4.47
C PRO A 1056 -0.98 -22.29 -3.35
N PHE A 1057 -1.43 -23.55 -3.54
CA PHE A 1057 -1.50 -24.54 -2.46
C PHE A 1057 -0.18 -24.75 -1.69
N LEU A 1058 0.97 -24.64 -2.36
CA LEU A 1058 2.30 -24.73 -1.72
C LEU A 1058 2.59 -23.61 -0.70
N ARG A 1059 1.87 -22.48 -0.78
CA ARG A 1059 1.98 -21.35 0.16
C ARG A 1059 1.05 -21.49 1.37
N TYR A 1060 -0.01 -22.29 1.25
CA TYR A 1060 -1.04 -22.49 2.27
C TYR A 1060 -1.01 -23.92 2.80
N GLN A 1061 0.08 -24.28 3.48
CA GLN A 1061 0.26 -25.62 4.05
C GLN A 1061 -0.84 -25.94 5.08
N GLY A 1062 -1.21 -27.22 5.17
CA GLY A 1062 -2.31 -27.69 6.03
C GLY A 1062 -3.70 -27.61 5.40
N GLN A 1063 -3.84 -26.86 4.30
CA GLN A 1063 -5.07 -26.82 3.52
C GLN A 1063 -5.24 -28.07 2.65
N ASP A 1064 -6.46 -28.62 2.64
CA ASP A 1064 -6.84 -29.67 1.70
C ASP A 1064 -6.73 -29.18 0.24
N ILE A 1065 -6.03 -29.96 -0.58
CA ILE A 1065 -5.81 -29.71 -2.01
C ILE A 1065 -7.00 -30.29 -2.78
N SER A 1066 -8.09 -29.54 -2.76
CA SER A 1066 -9.33 -29.88 -3.45
C SER A 1066 -9.91 -28.67 -4.17
N LEU A 1067 -10.44 -28.94 -5.37
CA LEU A 1067 -11.21 -28.00 -6.17
C LEU A 1067 -12.69 -28.08 -5.78
N GLY A 1068 -13.42 -26.98 -5.94
CA GLY A 1068 -14.84 -26.93 -5.61
C GLY A 1068 -15.50 -25.67 -6.16
N PRO A 1069 -16.70 -25.31 -5.65
CA PRO A 1069 -17.46 -24.18 -6.16
C PRO A 1069 -16.88 -22.82 -5.75
N GLU A 1070 -15.91 -22.79 -4.83
CA GLU A 1070 -15.15 -21.59 -4.48
C GLU A 1070 -13.81 -21.56 -5.20
N MET A 1071 -13.53 -20.45 -5.89
CA MET A 1071 -12.27 -20.22 -6.62
C MET A 1071 -11.08 -20.09 -5.67
N LYS A 1072 -9.97 -20.75 -5.99
CA LYS A 1072 -8.69 -20.74 -5.24
C LYS A 1072 -7.46 -20.41 -6.08
N SER A 1073 -7.56 -20.42 -7.41
CA SER A 1073 -6.44 -20.10 -8.31
C SER A 1073 -6.02 -18.63 -8.23
N THR A 1074 -4.73 -18.38 -8.46
CA THR A 1074 -4.11 -17.04 -8.43
C THR A 1074 -3.69 -16.53 -9.80
N GLY A 1075 -3.73 -17.38 -10.83
CA GLY A 1075 -3.39 -17.00 -12.19
C GLY A 1075 -3.73 -18.09 -13.21
N GLU A 1076 -3.37 -17.84 -14.46
CA GLU A 1076 -3.67 -18.72 -15.58
C GLU A 1076 -2.56 -18.75 -16.64
N VAL A 1077 -2.52 -19.83 -17.42
CA VAL A 1077 -1.61 -20.02 -18.56
C VAL A 1077 -2.39 -20.45 -19.80
N MET A 1078 -1.82 -20.20 -20.98
CA MET A 1078 -2.46 -20.50 -22.26
C MET A 1078 -1.58 -21.41 -23.13
N GLY A 1079 -2.11 -22.56 -23.54
CA GLY A 1079 -1.52 -23.44 -24.54
C GLY A 1079 -2.23 -23.33 -25.88
N ILE A 1080 -1.48 -23.21 -26.99
CA ILE A 1080 -2.05 -23.09 -28.35
C ILE A 1080 -1.43 -24.13 -29.26
N ASP A 1081 -2.26 -24.91 -29.95
CA ASP A 1081 -1.85 -25.82 -31.02
C ASP A 1081 -3.02 -26.17 -31.96
N HIS A 1082 -2.74 -26.74 -33.13
CA HIS A 1082 -3.80 -27.28 -33.99
C HIS A 1082 -4.36 -28.61 -33.46
N ASP A 1083 -3.58 -29.33 -32.64
CA ASP A 1083 -4.01 -30.52 -31.93
C ASP A 1083 -4.43 -30.17 -30.49
N LEU A 1084 -5.60 -30.64 -30.06
CA LEU A 1084 -6.12 -30.36 -28.72
C LEU A 1084 -5.21 -30.93 -27.62
N GLY A 1085 -4.70 -32.15 -27.80
CA GLY A 1085 -3.82 -32.81 -26.83
C GLY A 1085 -2.51 -32.05 -26.65
N LEU A 1086 -1.91 -31.55 -27.73
CA LEU A 1086 -0.72 -30.70 -27.67
C LEU A 1086 -1.00 -29.33 -27.05
N ALA A 1087 -2.15 -28.72 -27.34
CA ALA A 1087 -2.54 -27.46 -26.71
C ALA A 1087 -2.69 -27.62 -25.19
N TYR A 1088 -3.36 -28.69 -24.74
CA TYR A 1088 -3.51 -29.04 -23.33
C TYR A 1088 -2.17 -29.41 -22.67
N ALA A 1089 -1.30 -30.16 -23.35
CA ALA A 1089 0.04 -30.46 -22.84
C ALA A 1089 0.89 -29.19 -22.66
N LYS A 1090 0.78 -28.20 -23.56
CA LYS A 1090 1.48 -26.92 -23.42
C LYS A 1090 0.98 -26.11 -22.22
N SER A 1091 -0.33 -26.07 -21.97
CA SER A 1091 -0.87 -25.37 -20.80
C SER A 1091 -0.42 -26.05 -19.51
N GLN A 1092 -0.49 -27.38 -19.43
CA GLN A 1092 -0.01 -28.18 -18.29
C GLN A 1092 1.51 -28.08 -18.07
N MET A 1093 2.32 -27.95 -19.12
CA MET A 1093 3.76 -27.69 -18.98
C MET A 1093 4.06 -26.30 -18.42
N ALA A 1094 3.17 -25.33 -18.67
CA ALA A 1094 3.31 -23.96 -18.19
C ALA A 1094 2.75 -23.76 -16.77
N ALA A 1095 1.82 -24.62 -16.32
CA ALA A 1095 1.28 -24.63 -14.96
C ALA A 1095 2.10 -25.58 -14.05
N PRO A 1096 3.00 -25.06 -13.19
CA PRO A 1096 3.85 -25.92 -12.37
C PRO A 1096 3.08 -26.63 -11.23
N PRO A 1097 3.49 -27.85 -10.82
CA PRO A 1097 4.58 -28.64 -11.39
C PRO A 1097 4.17 -29.37 -12.69
N PRO A 1098 5.11 -29.62 -13.62
CA PRO A 1098 4.80 -30.30 -14.87
C PRO A 1098 4.41 -31.77 -14.63
N LEU A 1099 3.58 -32.32 -15.54
CA LEU A 1099 3.14 -33.71 -15.48
C LEU A 1099 4.32 -34.70 -15.58
N PRO A 1100 4.37 -35.77 -14.75
CA PRO A 1100 5.37 -36.81 -14.85
C PRO A 1100 5.22 -37.59 -16.15
N LYS A 1101 6.35 -38.07 -16.71
CA LYS A 1101 6.38 -38.85 -17.96
C LYS A 1101 6.59 -40.36 -17.76
N SER A 1102 6.84 -40.78 -16.53
CA SER A 1102 7.07 -42.17 -16.12
C SER A 1102 6.96 -42.29 -14.60
N GLY A 1103 6.75 -43.49 -14.08
CA GLY A 1103 6.67 -43.78 -12.65
C GLY A 1103 5.28 -44.28 -12.24
N ASN A 1104 5.11 -44.64 -10.98
CA ASN A 1104 3.87 -45.28 -10.52
C ASN A 1104 2.69 -44.30 -10.49
N VAL A 1105 1.52 -44.75 -10.96
CA VAL A 1105 0.25 -44.01 -10.85
C VAL A 1105 -0.60 -44.58 -9.71
N PHE A 1106 -1.00 -43.73 -8.77
CA PHE A 1106 -1.96 -44.07 -7.73
C PHE A 1106 -3.38 -43.68 -8.18
N VAL A 1107 -4.32 -44.62 -8.10
CA VAL A 1107 -5.71 -44.43 -8.56
C VAL A 1107 -6.68 -44.72 -7.42
N SER A 1108 -7.42 -43.70 -7.00
CA SER A 1108 -8.52 -43.80 -6.05
C SER A 1108 -9.61 -42.82 -6.49
N VAL A 1109 -10.79 -43.34 -6.85
CA VAL A 1109 -11.89 -42.56 -7.42
C VAL A 1109 -13.19 -42.82 -6.66
N LYS A 1110 -14.16 -41.90 -6.78
CA LYS A 1110 -15.51 -42.08 -6.23
C LYS A 1110 -16.22 -43.26 -6.92
N ASP A 1111 -17.24 -43.80 -6.25
CA ASP A 1111 -17.92 -45.02 -6.70
C ASP A 1111 -18.51 -44.91 -8.11
N SER A 1112 -19.02 -43.73 -8.50
CA SER A 1112 -19.57 -43.50 -9.84
C SER A 1112 -18.53 -43.61 -10.95
N ASP A 1113 -17.26 -43.33 -10.66
CA ASP A 1113 -16.19 -43.23 -11.66
C ASP A 1113 -15.41 -44.53 -11.81
N LYS A 1114 -15.68 -45.54 -10.96
CA LYS A 1114 -15.02 -46.85 -10.99
C LYS A 1114 -15.14 -47.54 -12.36
N THR A 1115 -16.21 -47.29 -13.11
CA THR A 1115 -16.40 -47.89 -14.43
C THR A 1115 -15.65 -47.12 -15.52
N SER A 1116 -15.74 -45.79 -15.53
CA SER A 1116 -15.12 -44.92 -16.54
C SER A 1116 -13.59 -44.86 -16.42
N VAL A 1117 -13.05 -44.94 -15.21
CA VAL A 1117 -11.59 -44.85 -14.97
C VAL A 1117 -10.81 -46.02 -15.60
N VAL A 1118 -11.47 -47.17 -15.84
CA VAL A 1118 -10.80 -48.39 -16.32
C VAL A 1118 -10.12 -48.17 -17.69
N SER A 1119 -10.73 -47.43 -18.61
CA SER A 1119 -10.11 -47.16 -19.91
C SER A 1119 -8.88 -46.26 -19.76
N VAL A 1120 -8.97 -45.22 -18.92
CA VAL A 1120 -7.87 -44.29 -18.64
C VAL A 1120 -6.67 -45.02 -18.02
N VAL A 1121 -6.92 -45.91 -17.05
CA VAL A 1121 -5.84 -46.71 -16.42
C VAL A 1121 -5.17 -47.64 -17.42
N ARG A 1122 -5.92 -48.25 -18.36
CA ARG A 1122 -5.31 -49.05 -19.43
C ARG A 1122 -4.41 -48.21 -20.33
N GLU A 1123 -4.74 -46.95 -20.59
CA GLU A 1123 -3.89 -46.05 -21.36
C GLU A 1123 -2.58 -45.73 -20.61
N PHE A 1124 -2.64 -45.46 -19.31
CA PHE A 1124 -1.43 -45.31 -18.49
C PHE A 1124 -0.53 -46.56 -18.53
N VAL A 1125 -1.12 -47.75 -18.40
CA VAL A 1125 -0.38 -49.02 -18.52
C VAL A 1125 0.26 -49.17 -19.91
N ASN A 1126 -0.45 -48.80 -20.98
CA ASN A 1126 0.07 -48.86 -22.34
C ASN A 1126 1.22 -47.85 -22.57
N LEU A 1127 1.21 -46.72 -21.85
CA LEU A 1127 2.28 -45.72 -21.87
C LEU A 1127 3.49 -46.11 -21.02
N GLY A 1128 3.39 -47.18 -20.21
CA GLY A 1128 4.48 -47.69 -19.38
C GLY A 1128 4.63 -47.00 -18.03
N PHE A 1129 3.54 -46.42 -17.51
CA PHE A 1129 3.45 -45.99 -16.10
C PHE A 1129 3.24 -47.16 -15.13
#